data_AF-A0A818P844-F1
#
_entry.id   AF-A0A818P844-F1
#
_cell.length_a   1.000
_cell.length_b   1.000
_cell.length_c   1.000
_cell.angle_alpha   90.00
_cell.angle_beta   90.00
_cell.angle_gamma   90.00
#
_symmetry.space_group_name_H-M   'P 1'
#
loop_
_entity.id
_entity.type
_entity.pdbx_description
1 polymer ?
#
loop_
_entity_poly.entity_id
_entity_poly.type
_entity_poly.pdbx_seq_one_letter_code
_entity_poly.pdbx_strand_id
1 'polypeptide(L)'
;MMDENTRPFTINHHHEQHLFNTRRERDCDEYHYRSSRDDDMNDIYTSTLRELDNERDKRWRAEQEIKHLNDIINEFKKRVNDGRTNETILHELTEKHKQRLADEKSKFQDLTAILDDYKARLRSTDDQLCSYKKAQETNLQLIKTLESSLSKLESEKNELRITENEKIRNWERRCNTLQNENEILQQELKTIKQQLRECQELYTTREIQHKQEFEKCRIDLQATEVQQYIKQEIQRKEDIHRTEMTHLQEKNVTEFEDRWTKPVNTNQVTEMNTYVNPMETQQRLDIFSNVKAATILPAVETNHNNSNEEKIKKDLSEETSKTRKSETKETKTKISFRDKKKIAYENRIRAYSTPDKIFRYFATLKVYSDENPDGIICMTPDDFLRSITPGLKQPDGLELDKFQRYDFRVDLWEKLEHLNTHLYYSELNSDQTSIFERIGGKQCLITFSDYIFLVTLLSTPKRCFQIAFQMFDLDGNGNFDFDEFTKLKNLIREQTTIGQKHRDHSTTGNILRETSTVNQYFFGENLDQLLTIEKFLQFYEQLQYEILQLEFHRATKCPNDKTRMTELDFAMSLLAYSGLSDKHFKKMLKRVKKSYPIDDETKSIGISFKDYENFHNFLRNIHDIDVALTFYHIAGGAIDKQIFAHVAKIVNHIELDSHLIDVVFTLFDENEDQLLSYVEFIQLMKNRLERGLQRPKDTAFMKLFSTMITCAKETYL
;
A
#
# COMPACT_ATOMS: atom_id res chain seq x y z
N MET A 1 -78.40 17.27 63.03
CA MET A 1 -78.14 18.20 61.89
C MET A 1 -78.13 17.31 60.66
N MET A 2 -79.28 17.04 60.02
CA MET A 2 -79.99 17.90 59.02
C MET A 2 -78.97 18.37 57.97
N ASP A 3 -78.96 17.93 56.70
CA ASP A 3 -80.06 17.77 55.72
C ASP A 3 -79.84 16.52 54.82
N GLU A 4 -80.82 15.66 54.49
CA GLU A 4 -82.00 15.80 53.61
C GLU A 4 -81.72 16.24 52.15
N ASN A 5 -81.80 15.28 51.21
CA ASN A 5 -82.57 15.44 49.96
C ASN A 5 -82.79 14.11 49.21
N THR A 6 -83.92 13.49 49.54
CA THR A 6 -84.85 12.71 48.68
C THR A 6 -85.03 13.32 47.26
N ARG A 7 -85.30 12.62 46.14
CA ARG A 7 -86.28 11.55 45.85
C ARG A 7 -86.08 10.98 44.41
N PRO A 8 -86.80 9.91 44.01
CA PRO A 8 -86.49 8.96 42.93
C PRO A 8 -87.29 9.19 41.63
N PHE A 9 -86.96 8.47 40.56
CA PHE A 9 -87.86 8.28 39.42
C PHE A 9 -87.99 6.81 39.01
N THR A 10 -89.26 6.42 38.92
CA THR A 10 -89.86 5.13 38.57
C THR A 10 -89.78 4.82 37.07
N ILE A 11 -89.76 3.52 36.78
CA ILE A 11 -89.90 2.90 35.46
C ILE A 11 -91.33 3.13 34.91
N ASN A 12 -91.46 3.44 33.62
CA ASN A 12 -92.63 3.01 32.85
C ASN A 12 -92.28 2.74 31.38
N HIS A 13 -92.95 1.73 30.85
CA HIS A 13 -92.74 1.02 29.59
C HIS A 13 -93.87 1.40 28.62
N HIS A 14 -93.61 1.67 27.33
CA HIS A 14 -94.42 1.20 26.17
C HIS A 14 -94.13 1.88 24.81
N HIS A 15 -94.15 1.02 23.78
CA HIS A 15 -94.52 1.19 22.35
C HIS A 15 -93.84 2.30 21.52
N GLU A 16 -93.01 2.01 20.52
CA GLU A 16 -93.17 1.26 19.25
C GLU A 16 -93.94 2.02 18.13
N GLN A 17 -93.23 2.17 17.00
CA GLN A 17 -93.68 2.18 15.59
C GLN A 17 -93.63 3.46 14.71
N HIS A 18 -93.21 3.19 13.46
CA HIS A 18 -93.38 3.86 12.16
C HIS A 18 -92.40 4.98 11.73
N LEU A 19 -91.46 4.71 10.81
CA LEU A 19 -91.54 4.66 9.32
C LEU A 19 -91.78 6.04 8.66
N PHE A 20 -90.83 6.55 7.85
CA PHE A 20 -90.98 6.75 6.39
C PHE A 20 -89.74 7.37 5.70
N ASN A 21 -89.57 6.98 4.43
CA ASN A 21 -88.59 7.31 3.40
C ASN A 21 -88.43 8.81 3.04
N THR A 22 -87.31 9.21 2.39
CA THR A 22 -87.28 9.57 0.94
C THR A 22 -85.91 10.01 0.37
N ARG A 23 -85.76 9.71 -0.93
CA ARG A 23 -84.68 9.92 -1.94
C ARG A 23 -84.30 11.38 -2.26
N ARG A 24 -83.05 11.60 -2.72
CA ARG A 24 -82.62 12.10 -4.08
C ARG A 24 -81.12 12.49 -4.05
N GLU A 25 -80.22 11.91 -4.85
CA GLU A 25 -79.88 12.12 -6.29
C GLU A 25 -79.04 13.38 -6.65
N ARG A 26 -77.82 13.12 -7.17
CA ARG A 26 -77.03 13.78 -8.24
C ARG A 26 -75.70 14.51 -7.95
N ASP A 27 -74.68 13.94 -8.60
CA ASP A 27 -73.67 14.50 -9.55
C ASP A 27 -72.44 15.33 -9.11
N CYS A 28 -71.29 14.71 -9.44
CA CYS A 28 -70.09 15.18 -10.14
C CYS A 28 -69.08 16.18 -9.55
N ASP A 29 -67.83 15.68 -9.58
CA ASP A 29 -66.54 16.31 -9.87
C ASP A 29 -65.67 16.96 -8.77
N GLU A 30 -64.43 16.45 -8.77
CA GLU A 30 -63.15 17.15 -8.64
C GLU A 30 -62.25 16.81 -7.43
N TYR A 31 -60.98 16.59 -7.77
CA TYR A 31 -59.92 15.95 -6.99
C TYR A 31 -59.33 16.83 -5.87
N HIS A 32 -58.85 16.12 -4.85
CA HIS A 32 -57.77 16.42 -3.89
C HIS A 32 -58.07 16.91 -2.45
N TYR A 33 -57.38 16.19 -1.55
CA TYR A 33 -57.08 16.42 -0.13
C TYR A 33 -58.13 16.02 0.92
N ARG A 34 -57.96 14.79 1.47
CA ARG A 34 -57.83 14.45 2.91
C ARG A 34 -58.15 12.97 3.14
N SER A 35 -57.13 12.11 3.19
CA SER A 35 -57.24 10.77 3.80
C SER A 35 -56.50 10.82 5.13
N SER A 36 -57.25 11.16 6.19
CA SER A 36 -56.82 11.12 7.59
C SER A 36 -58.03 10.96 8.52
N ARG A 37 -59.19 10.54 7.98
CA ARG A 37 -60.47 10.40 8.70
C ARG A 37 -61.00 8.96 8.72
N ASP A 38 -60.49 8.09 7.84
CA ASP A 38 -60.93 6.69 7.77
C ASP A 38 -60.20 5.81 8.80
N ASP A 39 -58.97 6.16 9.17
CA ASP A 39 -58.23 5.47 10.24
C ASP A 39 -58.82 5.74 11.63
N ASP A 40 -59.23 6.98 11.93
CA ASP A 40 -59.86 7.36 13.20
C ASP A 40 -61.20 6.63 13.44
N MET A 41 -61.99 6.38 12.39
CA MET A 41 -63.29 5.69 12.53
C MET A 41 -63.12 4.18 12.71
N ASN A 42 -62.08 3.58 12.12
CA ASN A 42 -61.73 2.18 12.36
C ASN A 42 -61.16 1.96 13.76
N ASP A 43 -60.40 2.92 14.29
CA ASP A 43 -59.88 2.88 15.66
C ASP A 43 -61.00 3.03 16.70
N ILE A 44 -62.00 3.87 16.44
CA ILE A 44 -63.19 3.98 17.31
C ILE A 44 -64.03 2.69 17.28
N TYR A 45 -64.21 2.09 16.11
CA TYR A 45 -64.96 0.83 15.97
C TYR A 45 -64.24 -0.36 16.64
N THR A 46 -62.92 -0.46 16.50
CA THR A 46 -62.13 -1.49 17.18
C THR A 46 -62.04 -1.27 18.69
N SER A 47 -61.97 -0.01 19.15
CA SER A 47 -62.02 0.34 20.57
C SER A 47 -63.35 -0.05 21.20
N THR A 48 -64.47 0.26 20.56
CA THR A 48 -65.82 -0.09 21.05
C THR A 48 -66.06 -1.59 21.06
N LEU A 49 -65.53 -2.33 20.08
CA LEU A 49 -65.54 -3.80 20.10
C LEU A 49 -64.73 -4.37 21.27
N ARG A 50 -63.54 -3.81 21.54
CA ARG A 50 -62.71 -4.19 22.69
C ARG A 50 -63.42 -3.94 24.02
N GLU A 51 -64.13 -2.82 24.15
CA GLU A 51 -64.93 -2.52 25.34
C GLU A 51 -66.09 -3.49 25.51
N LEU A 52 -66.77 -3.86 24.43
CA LEU A 52 -67.86 -4.85 24.44
C LEU A 52 -67.37 -6.25 24.80
N ASP A 53 -66.20 -6.66 24.30
CA ASP A 53 -65.56 -7.92 24.68
C ASP A 53 -65.09 -7.91 26.13
N ASN A 54 -64.54 -6.79 26.61
CA ASN A 54 -64.20 -6.62 28.03
C ASN A 54 -65.44 -6.68 28.93
N GLU A 55 -66.56 -6.09 28.53
CA GLU A 55 -67.83 -6.19 29.27
C GLU A 55 -68.42 -7.59 29.23
N ARG A 56 -68.29 -8.32 28.10
CA ARG A 56 -68.65 -9.74 28.01
C ARG A 56 -67.81 -10.60 28.93
N ASP A 57 -66.51 -10.37 28.99
CA ASP A 57 -65.60 -11.08 29.89
C ASP A 57 -65.91 -10.79 31.36
N LYS A 58 -66.22 -9.54 31.71
CA LYS A 58 -66.68 -9.19 33.07
C LYS A 58 -67.98 -9.89 33.43
N ARG A 59 -68.96 -9.92 32.52
CA ARG A 59 -70.23 -10.63 32.73
C ARG A 59 -70.03 -12.13 32.83
N TRP A 60 -69.18 -12.71 32.01
CA TRP A 60 -68.86 -14.12 32.06
C TRP A 60 -68.16 -14.48 33.39
N ARG A 61 -67.21 -13.68 33.85
CA ARG A 61 -66.59 -13.85 35.19
C ARG A 61 -67.62 -13.73 36.31
N ALA A 62 -68.51 -12.73 36.25
CA ALA A 62 -69.59 -12.59 37.22
C ALA A 62 -70.56 -13.79 37.19
N GLU A 63 -70.86 -14.35 36.01
CA GLU A 63 -71.66 -15.56 35.88
C GLU A 63 -70.96 -16.81 36.45
N GLN A 64 -69.64 -16.94 36.26
CA GLN A 64 -68.86 -18.00 36.90
C GLN A 64 -68.87 -17.86 38.42
N GLU A 65 -68.75 -16.64 38.95
CA GLU A 65 -68.87 -16.39 40.39
C GLU A 65 -70.28 -16.69 40.91
N ILE A 66 -71.33 -16.34 40.16
CA ILE A 66 -72.72 -16.68 40.51
C ILE A 66 -72.93 -18.20 40.50
N LYS A 67 -72.37 -18.94 39.54
CA LYS A 67 -72.40 -20.41 39.54
C LYS A 67 -71.68 -20.99 40.75
N HIS A 68 -70.47 -20.51 41.03
CA HIS A 68 -69.70 -20.93 42.19
C HIS A 68 -70.42 -20.63 43.52
N LEU A 69 -71.06 -19.46 43.64
CA LEU A 69 -71.89 -19.11 44.78
C LEU A 69 -73.14 -19.98 44.89
N ASN A 70 -73.78 -20.34 43.78
CA ASN A 70 -74.92 -21.26 43.76
C ASN A 70 -74.51 -22.68 44.16
N ASP A 71 -73.35 -23.15 43.73
CA ASP A 71 -72.80 -24.44 44.14
C ASP A 71 -72.49 -24.45 45.63
N ILE A 72 -71.89 -23.36 46.15
CA ILE A 72 -71.71 -23.16 47.59
C ILE A 72 -73.04 -23.15 48.33
N ILE A 73 -74.06 -22.43 47.85
CA ILE A 73 -75.40 -22.38 48.45
C ILE A 73 -76.06 -23.76 48.46
N ASN A 74 -75.93 -24.52 47.36
CA ASN A 74 -76.47 -25.88 47.27
C ASN A 74 -75.72 -26.84 48.21
N GLU A 75 -74.41 -26.65 48.37
CA GLU A 75 -73.60 -27.40 49.32
C GLU A 75 -73.94 -27.03 50.77
N PHE A 76 -74.20 -25.76 51.07
CA PHE A 76 -74.72 -25.30 52.37
C PHE A 76 -76.11 -25.88 52.64
N LYS A 77 -77.03 -25.88 51.65
CA LYS A 77 -78.37 -26.50 51.80
C LYS A 77 -78.28 -28.01 52.06
N LYS A 78 -77.37 -28.70 51.39
CA LYS A 78 -77.11 -30.13 51.61
C LYS A 78 -76.56 -30.40 53.02
N ARG A 79 -75.63 -29.57 53.49
CA ARG A 79 -75.03 -29.68 54.84
C ARG A 79 -75.97 -29.30 55.98
N VAL A 80 -76.95 -28.42 55.73
CA VAL A 80 -78.03 -28.09 56.67
C VAL A 80 -79.01 -29.27 56.81
N ASN A 81 -79.26 -30.01 55.74
CA ASN A 81 -80.09 -31.22 55.77
C ASN A 81 -79.41 -32.40 56.52
N ASP A 82 -78.08 -32.41 56.59
CA ASP A 82 -77.30 -33.46 57.28
C ASP A 82 -77.15 -33.22 58.81
N GLY A 83 -77.84 -32.24 59.39
CA GLY A 83 -78.03 -32.14 60.84
C GLY A 83 -76.75 -31.93 61.67
N ARG A 84 -75.78 -31.15 61.18
CA ARG A 84 -74.63 -30.70 61.99
C ARG A 84 -74.94 -29.35 62.64
N THR A 85 -74.80 -29.27 63.96
CA THR A 85 -75.11 -28.06 64.75
C THR A 85 -74.27 -26.87 64.28
N ASN A 86 -74.94 -25.74 64.00
CA ASN A 86 -74.36 -24.50 63.45
C ASN A 86 -73.05 -24.03 64.13
N GLU A 87 -72.87 -24.31 65.42
CA GLU A 87 -71.69 -23.95 66.20
C GLU A 87 -70.40 -24.64 65.72
N THR A 88 -70.48 -25.90 65.26
CA THR A 88 -69.30 -26.64 64.78
C THR A 88 -68.80 -26.13 63.43
N ILE A 89 -69.74 -25.78 62.54
CA ILE A 89 -69.43 -25.18 61.24
C ILE A 89 -68.83 -23.79 61.43
N LEU A 90 -69.36 -22.99 62.37
CA LEU A 90 -68.85 -21.67 62.66
C LEU A 90 -67.41 -21.75 63.18
N HIS A 91 -67.12 -22.68 64.09
CA HIS A 91 -65.76 -22.87 64.62
C HIS A 91 -64.77 -23.28 63.52
N GLU A 92 -65.16 -24.23 62.64
CA GLU A 92 -64.32 -24.65 61.51
C GLU A 92 -64.08 -23.52 60.49
N LEU A 93 -65.09 -22.69 60.22
CA LEU A 93 -64.97 -21.52 59.34
C LEU A 93 -64.07 -20.45 59.95
N THR A 94 -64.16 -20.24 61.26
CA THR A 94 -63.36 -19.24 61.98
C THR A 94 -61.88 -19.65 62.00
N GLU A 95 -61.59 -20.94 62.25
CA GLU A 95 -60.22 -21.47 62.18
C GLU A 95 -59.65 -21.43 60.75
N LYS A 96 -60.45 -21.77 59.74
CA LYS A 96 -60.03 -21.62 58.33
C LYS A 96 -59.75 -20.16 57.96
N HIS A 97 -60.56 -19.21 58.42
CA HIS A 97 -60.28 -17.79 58.19
C HIS A 97 -59.02 -17.31 58.89
N LYS A 98 -58.80 -17.75 60.13
CA LYS A 98 -57.59 -17.44 60.90
C LYS A 98 -56.34 -17.99 60.22
N GLN A 99 -56.43 -19.19 59.66
CA GLN A 99 -55.34 -19.80 58.89
C GLN A 99 -55.03 -19.01 57.61
N ARG A 100 -56.05 -18.62 56.83
CA ARG A 100 -55.84 -17.76 55.65
C ARG A 100 -55.25 -16.39 56.00
N LEU A 101 -55.71 -15.79 57.10
CA LEU A 101 -55.15 -14.52 57.61
C LEU A 101 -53.69 -14.67 58.04
N ALA A 102 -53.31 -15.82 58.58
CA ALA A 102 -51.91 -16.12 58.91
C ALA A 102 -51.06 -16.28 57.64
N ASP A 103 -51.58 -16.99 56.63
CA ASP A 103 -50.90 -17.18 55.35
C ASP A 103 -50.72 -15.85 54.59
N GLU A 104 -51.74 -14.98 54.58
CA GLU A 104 -51.65 -13.64 53.98
C GLU A 104 -50.63 -12.76 54.71
N LYS A 105 -50.59 -12.81 56.05
CA LYS A 105 -49.59 -12.08 56.83
C LYS A 105 -48.17 -12.60 56.56
N SER A 106 -47.99 -13.91 56.43
CA SER A 106 -46.69 -14.50 56.07
C SER A 106 -46.23 -14.03 54.69
N LYS A 107 -47.10 -14.08 53.68
CA LYS A 107 -46.78 -13.60 52.32
C LYS A 107 -46.47 -12.10 52.29
N PHE A 108 -47.18 -11.30 53.07
CA PHE A 108 -46.91 -9.87 53.18
C PHE A 108 -45.54 -9.61 53.81
N GLN A 109 -45.14 -10.40 54.81
CA GLN A 109 -43.80 -10.33 55.40
C GLN A 109 -42.72 -10.72 54.39
N ASP A 110 -42.92 -11.77 53.60
CA ASP A 110 -41.99 -12.20 52.55
C ASP A 110 -41.82 -11.12 51.47
N LEU A 111 -42.93 -10.53 51.01
CA LEU A 111 -42.91 -9.42 50.04
C LEU A 111 -42.20 -8.19 50.60
N THR A 112 -42.38 -7.89 51.89
CA THR A 112 -41.70 -6.77 52.54
C THR A 112 -40.19 -7.02 52.62
N ALA A 113 -39.77 -8.25 52.95
CA ALA A 113 -38.36 -8.63 52.96
C ALA A 113 -37.71 -8.52 51.57
N ILE A 114 -38.41 -8.94 50.53
CA ILE A 114 -37.96 -8.81 49.13
C ILE A 114 -37.82 -7.33 48.74
N LEU A 115 -38.79 -6.48 49.09
CA LEU A 115 -38.71 -5.05 48.83
C LEU A 115 -37.52 -4.38 49.53
N ASP A 116 -37.20 -4.81 50.75
CA ASP A 116 -36.06 -4.28 51.49
C ASP A 116 -34.71 -4.76 50.91
N ASP A 117 -34.62 -6.00 50.41
CA ASP A 117 -33.45 -6.48 49.66
C ASP A 117 -33.25 -5.68 48.35
N TYR A 118 -34.31 -5.44 47.58
CA TYR A 118 -34.22 -4.61 46.37
C TYR A 118 -33.79 -3.17 46.67
N LYS A 119 -34.28 -2.56 47.76
CA LYS A 119 -33.83 -1.24 48.21
C LYS A 119 -32.35 -1.24 48.61
N ALA A 120 -31.88 -2.29 49.27
CA ALA A 120 -30.47 -2.43 49.65
C ALA A 120 -29.57 -2.54 48.40
N ARG A 121 -29.97 -3.32 47.40
CA ARG A 121 -29.24 -3.44 46.12
C ARG A 121 -29.20 -2.12 45.37
N LEU A 122 -30.32 -1.39 45.31
CA LEU A 122 -30.39 -0.05 44.70
C LEU A 122 -29.40 0.93 45.34
N ARG A 123 -29.33 0.96 46.68
CA ARG A 123 -28.35 1.80 47.39
C ARG A 123 -26.91 1.40 47.08
N SER A 124 -26.62 0.10 47.07
CA SER A 124 -25.27 -0.38 46.73
C SER A 124 -24.87 -0.03 45.30
N THR A 125 -25.81 -0.07 44.34
CA THR A 125 -25.53 0.33 42.96
C THR A 125 -25.33 1.84 42.82
N ASP A 126 -26.07 2.65 43.59
CA ASP A 126 -25.90 4.10 43.62
C ASP A 126 -24.53 4.49 44.20
N ASP A 127 -24.09 3.81 45.26
CA ASP A 127 -22.75 4.02 45.85
C ASP A 127 -21.63 3.66 44.86
N GLN A 128 -21.78 2.56 44.12
CA GLN A 128 -20.86 2.19 43.05
C GLN A 128 -20.81 3.25 41.95
N LEU A 129 -21.98 3.71 41.46
CA LEU A 129 -22.06 4.78 40.47
C LEU A 129 -21.39 6.08 40.95
N CYS A 130 -21.55 6.42 42.24
CA CYS A 130 -20.89 7.58 42.83
C CYS A 130 -19.35 7.42 42.82
N SER A 131 -18.84 6.23 43.15
CA SER A 131 -17.41 5.94 43.11
C SER A 131 -16.82 6.03 41.69
N TYR A 132 -17.55 5.51 40.69
CA TYR A 132 -17.14 5.58 39.29
C TYR A 132 -17.13 7.02 38.76
N LYS A 133 -18.12 7.84 39.12
CA LYS A 133 -18.15 9.26 38.75
C LYS A 133 -16.94 10.02 39.32
N LYS A 134 -16.60 9.78 40.59
CA LYS A 134 -15.40 10.39 41.21
C LYS A 134 -14.11 9.97 40.49
N ALA A 135 -13.96 8.69 40.13
CA ALA A 135 -12.81 8.20 39.37
C ALA A 135 -12.74 8.81 37.95
N GLN A 136 -13.89 9.02 37.31
CA GLN A 136 -13.96 9.68 36.01
C GLN A 136 -13.52 11.15 36.09
N GLU A 137 -13.94 11.88 37.13
CA GLU A 137 -13.52 13.27 37.35
C GLU A 137 -12.01 13.37 37.59
N THR A 138 -11.41 12.46 38.35
CA THR A 138 -9.96 12.45 38.56
C THR A 138 -9.21 12.16 37.26
N ASN A 139 -9.70 11.25 36.43
CA ASN A 139 -9.09 10.96 35.13
C ASN A 139 -9.19 12.16 34.19
N LEU A 140 -10.31 12.88 34.20
CA LEU A 140 -10.50 14.08 33.37
C LEU A 140 -9.59 15.24 33.80
N GLN A 141 -9.31 15.37 35.11
CA GLN A 141 -8.29 16.30 35.60
C GLN A 141 -6.89 15.90 35.15
N LEU A 142 -6.55 14.61 35.22
CA LEU A 142 -5.25 14.10 34.75
C LEU A 142 -5.05 14.37 33.25
N ILE A 143 -6.07 14.12 32.43
CA ILE A 143 -6.04 14.41 30.99
C ILE A 143 -5.76 15.90 30.75
N LYS A 144 -6.46 16.81 31.44
CA LYS A 144 -6.18 18.25 31.32
C LYS A 144 -4.75 18.63 31.70
N THR A 145 -4.19 18.00 32.73
CA THR A 145 -2.77 18.24 33.09
C THR A 145 -1.83 17.74 32.00
N LEU A 146 -2.09 16.58 31.41
CA LEU A 146 -1.30 16.03 30.32
C LEU A 146 -1.39 16.89 29.06
N GLU A 147 -2.58 17.36 28.68
CA GLU A 147 -2.78 18.29 27.56
C GLU A 147 -1.98 19.57 27.73
N SER A 148 -1.97 20.14 28.95
CA SER A 148 -1.17 21.34 29.24
C SER A 148 0.34 21.09 29.12
N SER A 149 0.81 19.90 29.49
CA SER A 149 2.22 19.51 29.36
C SER A 149 2.62 19.26 27.90
N LEU A 150 1.73 18.64 27.11
CA LEU A 150 1.93 18.42 25.68
C LEU A 150 1.99 19.75 24.92
N SER A 151 1.12 20.69 25.23
CA SER A 151 1.13 22.03 24.62
C SER A 151 2.46 22.76 24.88
N LYS A 152 3.04 22.64 26.08
CA LYS A 152 4.36 23.19 26.40
C LYS A 152 5.47 22.52 25.59
N LEU A 153 5.51 21.19 25.56
CA LEU A 153 6.50 20.44 24.77
C LEU A 153 6.42 20.75 23.27
N GLU A 154 5.21 20.96 22.75
CA GLU A 154 5.01 21.33 21.35
C GLU A 154 5.54 22.74 21.06
N SER A 155 5.37 23.69 21.98
CA SER A 155 5.95 25.03 21.85
C SER A 155 7.48 25.01 21.86
N GLU A 156 8.11 24.29 22.80
CA GLU A 156 9.56 24.14 22.88
C GLU A 156 10.13 23.48 21.61
N LYS A 157 9.45 22.45 21.11
CA LYS A 157 9.84 21.80 19.85
C LYS A 157 9.74 22.75 18.66
N ASN A 158 8.73 23.60 18.60
CA ASN A 158 8.58 24.58 17.53
C ASN A 158 9.69 25.64 17.57
N GLU A 159 10.08 26.10 18.76
CA GLU A 159 11.22 27.02 18.92
C GLU A 159 12.52 26.38 18.42
N LEU A 160 12.80 25.12 18.80
CA LEU A 160 13.99 24.41 18.30
C LEU A 160 13.99 24.30 16.78
N ARG A 161 12.85 23.96 16.17
CA ARG A 161 12.73 23.90 14.70
C ARG A 161 12.97 25.25 14.04
N ILE A 162 12.55 26.36 14.66
CA ILE A 162 12.83 27.70 14.15
C ILE A 162 14.33 27.96 14.15
N THR A 163 15.02 27.67 15.27
CA THR A 163 16.48 27.88 15.36
C THR A 163 17.27 27.01 14.38
N GLU A 164 16.87 25.76 14.15
CA GLU A 164 17.49 24.89 13.15
C GLU A 164 17.27 25.40 11.73
N ASN A 165 16.06 25.85 11.41
CA ASN A 165 15.75 26.44 10.10
C ASN A 165 16.55 27.73 9.85
N GLU A 166 16.78 28.55 10.88
CA GLU A 166 17.63 29.73 10.77
C GLU A 166 19.09 29.36 10.47
N LYS A 167 19.62 28.31 11.12
CA LYS A 167 20.95 27.77 10.81
C LYS A 167 21.03 27.30 9.37
N ILE A 168 20.04 26.54 8.90
CA ILE A 168 19.97 26.05 7.51
C ILE A 168 19.96 27.23 6.53
N ARG A 169 19.13 28.24 6.75
CA ARG A 169 19.08 29.45 5.91
C ARG A 169 20.40 30.22 5.87
N ASN A 170 21.15 30.22 6.96
CA ASN A 170 22.47 30.85 7.00
C ASN A 170 23.50 30.05 6.20
N TRP A 171 23.45 28.72 6.29
CA TRP A 171 24.27 27.84 5.46
C TRP A 171 23.93 27.96 3.96
N GLU A 172 22.66 28.01 3.59
CA GLU A 172 22.22 28.22 2.21
C GLU A 172 22.74 29.54 1.64
N ARG A 173 22.65 30.64 2.41
CA ARG A 173 23.23 31.92 2.02
C ARG A 173 24.73 31.82 1.76
N ARG A 174 25.47 31.12 2.62
CA ARG A 174 26.93 30.94 2.48
C ARG A 174 27.30 30.03 1.30
N CYS A 175 26.53 28.98 1.04
CA CYS A 175 26.71 28.16 -0.16
C CYS A 175 26.49 28.98 -1.43
N ASN A 176 25.44 29.81 -1.46
CA ASN A 176 25.16 30.67 -2.61
C ASN A 176 26.26 31.71 -2.85
N THR A 177 26.82 32.33 -1.79
CA THR A 177 27.95 33.25 -1.97
C THR A 177 29.19 32.56 -2.52
N LEU A 178 29.53 31.37 -2.01
CA LEU A 178 30.66 30.59 -2.50
C LEU A 178 30.45 30.09 -3.94
N GLN A 179 29.21 29.80 -4.32
CA GLN A 179 28.89 29.40 -5.68
C GLN A 179 29.06 30.57 -6.66
N ASN A 180 28.60 31.77 -6.29
CA ASN A 180 28.82 32.98 -7.08
C ASN A 180 30.32 33.29 -7.24
N GLU A 181 31.12 33.13 -6.18
CA GLU A 181 32.58 33.30 -6.26
C GLU A 181 33.21 32.29 -7.24
N ASN A 182 32.80 31.03 -7.20
CA ASN A 182 33.27 30.02 -8.16
C ASN A 182 32.89 30.36 -9.60
N GLU A 183 31.68 30.88 -9.84
CA GLU A 183 31.24 31.29 -11.17
C GLU A 183 32.09 32.47 -11.71
N ILE A 184 32.42 33.44 -10.85
CA ILE A 184 33.31 34.56 -11.21
C ILE A 184 34.71 34.01 -11.57
N LEU A 185 35.29 33.16 -10.73
CA LEU A 185 36.60 32.56 -10.99
C LEU A 185 36.61 31.74 -12.29
N GLN A 186 35.53 31.04 -12.60
CA GLN A 186 35.41 30.32 -13.88
C GLN A 186 35.35 31.26 -15.09
N GLN A 187 34.71 32.43 -14.95
CA GLN A 187 34.70 33.45 -16.00
C GLN A 187 36.11 34.04 -16.21
N GLU A 188 36.82 34.36 -15.14
CA GLU A 188 38.22 34.83 -15.20
C GLU A 188 39.15 33.78 -15.86
N LEU A 189 38.98 32.50 -15.53
CA LEU A 189 39.77 31.44 -16.15
C LEU A 189 39.48 31.32 -17.66
N LYS A 190 38.23 31.54 -18.07
CA LYS A 190 37.86 31.55 -19.50
C LYS A 190 38.48 32.74 -20.24
N THR A 191 38.51 33.94 -19.64
CA THR A 191 39.12 35.11 -20.27
C THR A 191 40.63 34.93 -20.42
N ILE A 192 41.32 34.42 -19.40
CA ILE A 192 42.76 34.11 -19.48
C ILE A 192 43.05 33.07 -20.57
N LYS A 193 42.23 32.02 -20.68
CA LYS A 193 42.37 31.02 -21.76
C LYS A 193 42.17 31.61 -23.15
N GLN A 194 41.30 32.60 -23.29
CA GLN A 194 41.12 33.29 -24.56
C GLN A 194 42.34 34.14 -24.91
N GLN A 195 42.85 34.92 -23.96
CA GLN A 195 44.08 35.70 -24.16
C GLN A 195 45.27 34.81 -24.54
N LEU A 196 45.40 33.63 -23.93
CA LEU A 196 46.44 32.66 -24.28
C LEU A 196 46.33 32.19 -25.74
N ARG A 197 45.11 31.95 -26.23
CA ARG A 197 44.88 31.56 -27.63
C ARG A 197 45.23 32.68 -28.60
N GLU A 198 44.83 33.90 -28.29
CA GLU A 198 45.19 35.09 -29.09
C GLU A 198 46.71 35.26 -29.16
N CYS A 199 47.43 35.09 -28.05
CA CYS A 199 48.89 35.10 -28.05
C CYS A 199 49.52 33.97 -28.89
N GLN A 200 48.95 32.76 -28.84
CA GLN A 200 49.41 31.63 -29.66
C GLN A 200 49.20 31.89 -31.16
N GLU A 201 48.07 32.47 -31.56
CA GLU A 201 47.79 32.86 -32.94
C GLU A 201 48.76 33.95 -33.44
N LEU A 202 49.06 34.95 -32.60
CA LEU A 202 50.07 35.97 -32.91
C LEU A 202 51.48 35.38 -33.05
N TYR A 203 51.83 34.39 -32.22
CA TYR A 203 53.11 33.71 -32.31
C TYR A 203 53.22 32.92 -33.63
N THR A 204 52.21 32.13 -33.97
CA THR A 204 52.19 31.35 -35.22
C THR A 204 52.21 32.24 -36.46
N THR A 205 51.48 33.36 -36.47
CA THR A 205 51.51 34.33 -37.59
C THR A 205 52.87 35.00 -37.74
N ARG A 206 53.51 35.40 -36.63
CA ARG A 206 54.90 35.89 -36.67
C ARG A 206 55.85 34.82 -37.18
N GLU A 207 55.75 33.58 -36.72
CA GLU A 207 56.62 32.50 -37.16
C GLU A 207 56.50 32.26 -38.68
N ILE A 208 55.28 32.33 -39.21
CA ILE A 208 55.02 32.26 -40.65
C ILE A 208 55.62 33.47 -41.40
N GLN A 209 55.47 34.68 -40.87
CA GLN A 209 56.07 35.89 -41.45
C GLN A 209 57.60 35.80 -41.47
N HIS A 210 58.22 35.38 -40.35
CA HIS A 210 59.65 35.14 -40.28
C HIS A 210 60.08 34.10 -41.31
N LYS A 211 59.39 32.95 -41.43
CA LYS A 211 59.68 31.94 -42.47
C LYS A 211 59.63 32.52 -43.88
N GLN A 212 58.64 33.36 -44.18
CA GLN A 212 58.51 34.03 -45.49
C GLN A 212 59.59 35.09 -45.73
N GLU A 213 60.03 35.83 -44.70
CA GLU A 213 61.16 36.75 -44.80
C GLU A 213 62.48 36.00 -44.99
N PHE A 214 62.66 34.87 -44.30
CA PHE A 214 63.82 33.99 -44.46
C PHE A 214 63.90 33.38 -45.87
N GLU A 215 62.79 32.96 -46.49
CA GLU A 215 62.78 32.46 -47.87
C GLU A 215 63.16 33.54 -48.91
N LYS A 216 62.95 34.83 -48.62
CA LYS A 216 63.33 35.95 -49.50
C LYS A 216 64.82 36.31 -49.40
N CYS A 217 65.45 36.06 -48.26
CA CYS A 217 66.88 36.26 -48.07
C CYS A 217 67.64 35.02 -48.56
N ARG A 218 68.27 35.08 -49.75
CA ARG A 218 69.19 34.05 -50.25
C ARG A 218 70.47 33.97 -49.38
N ILE A 219 70.36 33.44 -48.17
CA ILE A 219 71.48 33.13 -47.28
C ILE A 219 71.48 31.62 -47.04
N ASP A 220 72.62 30.98 -47.30
CA ASP A 220 72.75 29.53 -47.14
C ASP A 220 72.96 29.16 -45.65
N LEU A 221 71.94 28.52 -45.07
CA LEU A 221 71.86 28.13 -43.64
C LEU A 221 72.87 27.04 -43.22
N GLN A 222 73.60 26.46 -44.17
CA GLN A 222 74.61 25.43 -43.92
C GLN A 222 76.03 26.00 -43.74
N ALA A 223 76.21 27.31 -43.89
CA ALA A 223 77.48 27.95 -43.56
C ALA A 223 77.74 27.89 -42.05
N THR A 224 78.88 27.32 -41.66
CA THR A 224 79.27 27.07 -40.25
C THR A 224 79.27 28.32 -39.36
N GLU A 225 79.56 29.49 -39.94
CA GLU A 225 79.57 30.78 -39.23
C GLU A 225 78.17 31.22 -38.80
N VAL A 226 77.15 30.99 -39.65
CA VAL A 226 75.76 31.34 -39.37
C VAL A 226 75.17 30.41 -38.31
N GLN A 227 75.50 29.12 -38.34
CA GLN A 227 75.04 28.18 -37.31
C GLN A 227 75.67 28.44 -35.94
N GLN A 228 76.94 28.85 -35.88
CA GLN A 228 77.56 29.27 -34.62
C GLN A 228 76.91 30.53 -34.05
N TYR A 229 76.59 31.50 -34.90
CA TYR A 229 75.90 32.72 -34.49
C TYR A 229 74.48 32.43 -33.99
N ILE A 230 73.71 31.60 -34.72
CA ILE A 230 72.37 31.16 -34.31
C ILE A 230 72.43 30.43 -32.97
N LYS A 231 73.40 29.53 -32.77
CA LYS A 231 73.53 28.78 -31.51
C LYS A 231 73.88 29.70 -30.33
N GLN A 232 74.76 30.67 -30.53
CA GLN A 232 75.04 31.69 -29.51
C GLN A 232 73.82 32.55 -29.19
N GLU A 233 73.05 32.94 -30.21
CA GLU A 233 71.89 33.80 -30.01
C GLU A 233 70.71 33.05 -29.36
N ILE A 234 70.50 31.77 -29.70
CA ILE A 234 69.55 30.89 -29.01
C ILE A 234 69.94 30.79 -27.53
N GLN A 235 71.22 30.52 -27.25
CA GLN A 235 71.68 30.36 -25.87
C GLN A 235 71.55 31.65 -25.06
N ARG A 236 71.87 32.80 -25.66
CA ARG A 236 71.63 34.12 -25.06
C ARG A 236 70.15 34.37 -24.78
N LYS A 237 69.25 33.99 -25.69
CA LYS A 237 67.80 34.15 -25.50
C LYS A 237 67.25 33.21 -24.43
N GLU A 238 67.74 31.97 -24.37
CA GLU A 238 67.38 31.03 -23.31
C GLU A 238 67.84 31.50 -21.93
N ASP A 239 69.03 32.11 -21.83
CA ASP A 239 69.53 32.64 -20.56
C ASP A 239 68.67 33.82 -20.08
N ILE A 240 68.29 34.72 -20.98
CA ILE A 240 67.36 35.82 -20.67
C ILE A 240 66.01 35.24 -20.20
N HIS A 241 65.45 34.26 -20.91
CA HIS A 241 64.18 33.65 -20.52
C HIS A 241 64.27 32.93 -19.17
N ARG A 242 65.37 32.22 -18.89
CA ARG A 242 65.62 31.59 -17.58
C ARG A 242 65.63 32.62 -16.46
N THR A 243 66.27 33.78 -16.66
CA THR A 243 66.29 34.85 -15.66
C THR A 243 64.92 35.51 -15.43
N GLU A 244 64.10 35.64 -16.47
CA GLU A 244 62.73 36.15 -16.33
C GLU A 244 61.83 35.16 -15.57
N MET A 245 61.98 33.86 -15.83
CA MET A 245 61.23 32.81 -15.13
C MET A 245 61.55 32.76 -13.63
N THR A 246 62.83 32.91 -13.25
CA THR A 246 63.22 32.97 -11.83
C THR A 246 62.67 34.23 -11.16
N HIS A 247 62.70 35.38 -11.83
CA HIS A 247 62.15 36.63 -11.30
C HIS A 247 60.62 36.57 -11.10
N LEU A 248 59.88 35.92 -12.01
CA LEU A 248 58.43 35.72 -11.86
C LEU A 248 58.08 34.73 -10.73
N GLN A 249 58.89 33.69 -10.55
CA GLN A 249 58.72 32.75 -9.44
C GLN A 249 58.94 33.43 -8.09
N GLU A 250 59.99 34.24 -7.93
CA GLU A 250 60.24 35.01 -6.72
C GLU A 250 59.10 35.99 -6.43
N LYS A 251 58.59 36.70 -7.46
CA LYS A 251 57.46 37.62 -7.29
C LYS A 251 56.19 36.91 -6.82
N ASN A 252 55.86 35.76 -7.39
CA ASN A 252 54.69 34.98 -6.97
C ASN A 252 54.82 34.47 -5.52
N VAL A 253 56.03 34.09 -5.08
CA VAL A 253 56.28 33.69 -3.69
C VAL A 253 56.07 34.87 -2.74
N THR A 254 56.58 36.06 -3.09
CA THR A 254 56.39 37.27 -2.26
C THR A 254 54.93 37.73 -2.18
N GLU A 255 54.17 37.69 -3.29
CA GLU A 255 52.73 37.98 -3.25
C GLU A 255 51.94 36.94 -2.46
N PHE A 256 52.37 35.67 -2.46
CA PHE A 256 51.76 34.61 -1.68
C PHE A 256 52.02 34.81 -0.17
N GLU A 257 53.23 35.20 0.22
CA GLU A 257 53.58 35.51 1.60
C GLU A 257 52.82 36.74 2.13
N ASP A 258 52.73 37.84 1.35
CA ASP A 258 52.02 39.06 1.75
C ASP A 258 50.50 38.86 1.91
N ARG A 259 49.91 37.94 1.14
CA ARG A 259 48.46 37.68 1.15
C ARG A 259 48.03 36.79 2.32
N TRP A 260 48.93 35.97 2.88
CA TRP A 260 48.61 34.99 3.93
C TRP A 260 49.27 35.27 5.30
N THR A 261 50.12 36.28 5.43
CA THR A 261 50.76 36.67 6.71
C THR A 261 50.04 37.80 7.47
N LYS A 262 48.94 38.35 6.98
CA LYS A 262 48.14 39.32 7.75
C LYS A 262 47.40 38.60 8.90
N PRO A 263 47.63 38.95 10.18
CA PRO A 263 46.99 38.26 11.29
C PRO A 263 45.47 38.49 11.28
N VAL A 264 44.73 37.39 11.23
CA VAL A 264 43.26 37.36 11.38
C VAL A 264 42.91 37.78 12.81
N ASN A 265 41.94 38.69 12.92
CA ASN A 265 41.50 39.31 14.17
C ASN A 265 41.08 38.24 15.19
N THR A 266 41.76 38.20 16.34
CA THR A 266 41.77 37.09 17.32
C THR A 266 40.47 36.86 18.11
N ASN A 267 39.39 37.58 17.79
CA ASN A 267 38.12 37.45 18.52
C ASN A 267 37.16 36.41 17.93
N GLN A 268 37.41 35.87 16.72
CA GLN A 268 36.57 34.81 16.13
C GLN A 268 37.08 33.38 16.42
N VAL A 269 38.31 33.22 16.89
CA VAL A 269 38.94 31.89 17.09
C VAL A 269 38.66 31.34 18.50
N THR A 270 38.35 32.20 19.47
CA THR A 270 38.03 31.80 20.84
C THR A 270 36.64 31.15 20.98
N GLU A 271 35.68 31.45 20.10
CA GLU A 271 34.38 30.77 20.09
C GLU A 271 34.44 29.36 19.46
N MET A 272 35.40 29.10 18.58
CA MET A 272 35.48 27.82 17.84
C MET A 272 36.29 26.73 18.56
N ASN A 273 37.09 27.10 19.58
CA ASN A 273 37.98 26.19 20.31
C ASN A 273 37.38 25.56 21.58
N THR A 274 36.08 25.71 21.82
CA THR A 274 35.40 25.04 22.96
C THR A 274 34.78 23.69 22.60
N TYR A 275 34.81 23.29 21.31
CA TYR A 275 34.08 22.12 20.81
C TYR A 275 34.92 21.07 20.08
N VAL A 276 36.21 20.96 20.38
CA VAL A 276 37.04 19.90 19.79
C VAL A 276 37.76 19.12 20.88
N ASN A 277 37.33 17.88 21.07
CA ASN A 277 37.90 16.93 22.02
C ASN A 277 39.31 16.53 21.54
N PRO A 278 40.39 16.82 22.30
CA PRO A 278 41.78 16.68 21.84
C PRO A 278 42.16 15.23 21.48
N MET A 279 41.40 14.25 21.96
CA MET A 279 41.63 12.82 21.69
C MET A 279 41.26 12.42 20.25
N GLU A 280 40.26 13.08 19.66
CA GLU A 280 39.78 12.81 18.29
C GLU A 280 40.69 13.46 17.23
N THR A 281 41.31 14.59 17.57
CA THR A 281 42.32 15.24 16.71
C THR A 281 43.61 14.43 16.62
N GLN A 282 44.01 13.74 17.70
CA GLN A 282 45.18 12.86 17.70
C GLN A 282 44.95 11.65 16.77
N GLN A 283 43.77 11.02 16.83
CA GLN A 283 43.41 9.91 15.92
C GLN A 283 43.37 10.33 14.45
N ARG A 284 42.86 11.54 14.15
CA ARG A 284 42.88 12.06 12.78
C ARG A 284 44.29 12.35 12.28
N LEU A 285 45.18 12.85 13.13
CA LEU A 285 46.60 13.07 12.80
C LEU A 285 47.35 11.75 12.55
N ASP A 286 47.07 10.70 13.33
CA ASP A 286 47.65 9.36 13.13
C ASP A 286 47.19 8.73 11.81
N ILE A 287 45.92 8.89 11.43
CA ILE A 287 45.39 8.46 10.13
C ILE A 287 46.08 9.20 8.98
N PHE A 288 46.32 10.51 9.11
CA PHE A 288 47.02 11.30 8.09
C PHE A 288 48.50 10.94 7.95
N SER A 289 49.17 10.52 9.03
CA SER A 289 50.56 10.06 8.98
C SER A 289 50.70 8.72 8.26
N ASN A 290 49.74 7.80 8.44
CA ASN A 290 49.73 6.49 7.80
C ASN A 290 49.41 6.55 6.30
N VAL A 291 48.66 7.55 5.83
CA VAL A 291 48.37 7.77 4.40
C VAL A 291 49.60 8.30 3.63
N LYS A 292 50.54 8.99 4.30
CA LYS A 292 51.77 9.49 3.68
C LYS A 292 52.82 8.42 3.43
N ALA A 293 52.78 7.30 4.17
CA ALA A 293 53.75 6.21 4.06
C ALA A 293 53.39 5.16 2.97
N ALA A 294 52.17 5.17 2.44
CA ALA A 294 51.69 4.16 1.48
C ALA A 294 51.82 4.56 0.00
N THR A 295 52.40 5.72 -0.33
CA THR A 295 52.52 6.21 -1.71
C THR A 295 53.97 6.17 -2.19
N ILE A 296 54.52 4.96 -2.34
CA ILE A 296 55.61 4.68 -3.29
C ILE A 296 54.96 3.88 -4.43
N LEU A 297 54.86 4.51 -5.59
CA LEU A 297 54.24 3.97 -6.81
C LEU A 297 55.01 2.76 -7.35
N PRO A 298 54.31 1.83 -8.02
CA PRO A 298 54.74 1.33 -9.31
C PRO A 298 53.88 1.95 -10.41
N ALA A 299 54.55 2.37 -11.49
CA ALA A 299 53.94 2.86 -12.71
C ALA A 299 52.93 1.83 -13.26
N VAL A 300 51.67 2.24 -13.35
CA VAL A 300 50.67 1.60 -14.21
C VAL A 300 50.21 2.67 -15.20
N GLU A 301 50.50 2.43 -16.47
CA GLU A 301 50.03 3.20 -17.60
C GLU A 301 48.50 3.24 -17.61
N THR A 302 47.91 4.32 -17.12
CA THR A 302 46.50 4.60 -17.37
C THR A 302 46.38 5.29 -18.72
N ASN A 303 46.26 4.47 -19.76
CA ASN A 303 45.69 4.88 -21.04
C ASN A 303 44.34 5.57 -20.81
N HIS A 304 44.21 6.80 -21.29
CA HIS A 304 42.95 7.52 -21.42
C HIS A 304 41.98 6.73 -22.31
N ASN A 305 41.12 5.92 -21.70
CA ASN A 305 39.99 5.27 -22.39
C ASN A 305 38.68 6.06 -22.20
N ASN A 306 38.70 7.36 -22.53
CA ASN A 306 37.46 8.11 -22.80
C ASN A 306 36.88 7.81 -24.20
N SER A 307 37.60 7.03 -25.02
CA SER A 307 37.14 6.53 -26.32
C SER A 307 36.27 5.26 -26.21
N ASN A 308 36.26 4.57 -25.07
CA ASN A 308 35.49 3.34 -24.87
C ASN A 308 34.04 3.58 -24.40
N GLU A 309 33.73 4.72 -23.75
CA GLU A 309 32.34 5.05 -23.40
C GLU A 309 31.50 5.44 -24.62
N GLU A 310 32.12 6.02 -25.64
CA GLU A 310 31.48 6.27 -26.92
C GLU A 310 31.45 5.01 -27.80
N LYS A 311 32.52 4.19 -27.84
CA LYS A 311 32.51 2.90 -28.55
C LYS A 311 31.44 1.93 -28.04
N ILE A 312 31.28 1.76 -26.73
CA ILE A 312 30.23 0.87 -26.18
C ILE A 312 28.82 1.40 -26.48
N LYS A 313 28.64 2.72 -26.60
CA LYS A 313 27.37 3.33 -27.05
C LYS A 313 27.16 3.20 -28.57
N LYS A 314 28.24 3.21 -29.36
CA LYS A 314 28.23 3.11 -30.82
C LYS A 314 28.08 1.67 -31.32
N ASP A 315 28.77 0.72 -30.71
CA ASP A 315 28.74 -0.71 -31.07
C ASP A 315 27.34 -1.32 -30.87
N LEU A 316 26.61 -0.87 -29.83
CA LEU A 316 25.20 -1.25 -29.61
C LEU A 316 24.21 -0.62 -30.62
N SER A 317 24.65 0.37 -31.40
CA SER A 317 23.84 1.01 -32.44
C SER A 317 24.21 0.61 -33.87
N GLU A 318 25.45 0.19 -34.12
CA GLU A 318 25.98 -0.15 -35.45
C GLU A 318 25.92 -1.66 -35.78
N GLU A 319 25.93 -2.58 -34.79
CA GLU A 319 25.87 -4.03 -35.08
C GLU A 319 24.46 -4.57 -35.39
N THR A 320 23.41 -3.76 -35.22
CA THR A 320 22.06 -4.09 -35.75
C THR A 320 21.91 -3.86 -37.25
N SER A 321 22.97 -3.43 -37.94
CA SER A 321 22.95 -3.10 -39.36
C SER A 321 24.01 -3.89 -40.13
N LYS A 322 23.92 -5.22 -40.16
CA LYS A 322 24.61 -6.04 -41.17
C LYS A 322 24.09 -7.48 -41.30
N THR A 323 22.77 -7.69 -41.31
CA THR A 323 22.22 -8.93 -41.89
C THR A 323 20.81 -8.72 -42.45
N ARG A 324 20.73 -8.91 -43.77
CA ARG A 324 19.57 -9.21 -44.62
C ARG A 324 18.53 -8.11 -44.88
N LYS A 325 18.60 -7.62 -46.13
CA LYS A 325 17.49 -7.08 -46.92
C LYS A 325 16.52 -8.22 -47.24
N SER A 326 15.27 -8.11 -46.79
CA SER A 326 14.03 -8.43 -47.52
C SER A 326 12.87 -8.63 -46.53
N GLU A 327 11.81 -7.85 -46.74
CA GLU A 327 10.40 -8.10 -46.40
C GLU A 327 9.87 -7.82 -44.96
N THR A 328 8.93 -6.86 -44.95
CA THR A 328 7.88 -6.49 -43.97
C THR A 328 8.24 -6.52 -42.47
N LYS A 329 8.53 -5.33 -41.90
CA LYS A 329 8.78 -5.12 -40.46
C LYS A 329 7.71 -4.24 -39.81
N GLU A 330 6.95 -4.82 -38.89
CA GLU A 330 6.41 -4.07 -37.75
C GLU A 330 7.60 -3.59 -36.89
N THR A 331 7.58 -2.31 -36.53
CA THR A 331 8.73 -1.58 -36.02
C THR A 331 8.97 -1.87 -34.54
N LYS A 332 10.06 -2.59 -34.19
CA LYS A 332 10.63 -2.56 -32.83
C LYS A 332 11.15 -1.14 -32.54
N THR A 333 10.34 -0.30 -31.90
CA THR A 333 10.70 1.06 -31.50
C THR A 333 11.74 1.04 -30.38
N LYS A 334 12.89 1.66 -30.60
CA LYS A 334 13.90 1.87 -29.55
C LYS A 334 13.26 2.69 -28.42
N ILE A 335 13.29 2.18 -27.18
CA ILE A 335 12.76 2.86 -25.99
C ILE A 335 13.39 4.26 -25.88
N SER A 336 12.57 5.32 -25.97
CA SER A 336 13.02 6.71 -25.97
C SER A 336 13.59 7.10 -24.60
N PHE A 337 14.46 8.13 -24.55
CA PHE A 337 14.91 8.71 -23.27
C PHE A 337 13.72 9.16 -22.40
N ARG A 338 12.68 9.71 -23.04
CA ARG A 338 11.43 10.08 -22.38
C ARG A 338 10.77 8.87 -21.72
N ASP A 339 10.70 7.73 -22.42
CA ASP A 339 10.10 6.51 -21.91
C ASP A 339 10.88 5.93 -20.73
N LYS A 340 12.22 5.92 -20.80
CA LYS A 340 13.06 5.50 -19.67
C LYS A 340 12.83 6.35 -18.43
N LYS A 341 12.73 7.67 -18.61
CA LYS A 341 12.45 8.61 -17.51
C LYS A 341 11.04 8.41 -16.93
N LYS A 342 10.05 8.12 -17.78
CA LYS A 342 8.68 7.78 -17.36
C LYS A 342 8.66 6.47 -16.55
N ILE A 343 9.26 5.41 -17.06
CA ILE A 343 9.35 4.11 -16.37
C ILE A 343 10.02 4.27 -15.00
N ALA A 344 11.13 5.04 -14.93
CA ALA A 344 11.79 5.32 -13.65
C ALA A 344 10.90 6.11 -12.68
N TYR A 345 10.09 7.04 -13.19
CA TYR A 345 9.11 7.78 -12.38
C TYR A 345 7.98 6.88 -11.87
N GLU A 346 7.44 6.01 -12.71
CA GLU A 346 6.40 5.05 -12.35
C GLU A 346 6.89 4.03 -11.34
N ASN A 347 8.13 3.55 -11.47
CA ASN A 347 8.75 2.68 -10.47
C ASN A 347 8.85 3.36 -9.09
N ARG A 348 9.15 4.67 -9.04
CA ARG A 348 9.12 5.44 -7.79
C ARG A 348 7.71 5.61 -7.24
N ILE A 349 6.70 5.75 -8.10
CA ILE A 349 5.29 5.81 -7.68
C ILE A 349 4.91 4.51 -6.98
N ARG A 350 5.15 3.35 -7.60
CA ARG A 350 4.82 2.03 -7.02
C ARG A 350 5.45 1.81 -5.65
N ALA A 351 6.73 2.19 -5.54
CA ALA A 351 7.54 1.96 -4.34
C ALA A 351 7.14 2.87 -3.17
N TYR A 352 6.89 4.16 -3.40
CA TYR A 352 6.83 5.14 -2.32
C TYR A 352 5.52 5.94 -2.23
N SER A 353 4.65 5.90 -3.24
CA SER A 353 3.39 6.63 -3.20
C SER A 353 2.32 5.90 -2.38
N THR A 354 1.34 6.66 -1.91
CA THR A 354 0.13 6.13 -1.27
C THR A 354 -0.65 5.23 -2.23
N PRO A 355 -1.31 4.16 -1.75
CA PRO A 355 -2.13 3.28 -2.59
C PRO A 355 -3.19 4.02 -3.40
N ASP A 356 -3.80 5.07 -2.84
CA ASP A 356 -4.74 5.95 -3.56
C ASP A 356 -4.12 6.55 -4.84
N LYS A 357 -2.97 7.19 -4.72
CA LYS A 357 -2.24 7.75 -5.87
C LYS A 357 -1.82 6.69 -6.88
N ILE A 358 -1.42 5.50 -6.42
CA ILE A 358 -1.08 4.38 -7.33
C ILE A 358 -2.34 3.98 -8.10
N PHE A 359 -3.47 3.84 -7.41
CA PHE A 359 -4.74 3.50 -8.04
C PHE A 359 -5.13 4.52 -9.11
N ARG A 360 -5.19 5.81 -8.77
CA ARG A 360 -5.56 6.87 -9.71
C ARG A 360 -4.58 7.07 -10.87
N TYR A 361 -3.33 6.66 -10.70
CA TYR A 361 -2.32 6.75 -11.76
C TYR A 361 -2.45 5.63 -12.79
N PHE A 362 -2.71 4.39 -12.34
CA PHE A 362 -2.73 3.22 -13.23
C PHE A 362 -4.12 2.85 -13.73
N ALA A 363 -5.19 3.29 -13.05
CA ALA A 363 -6.56 3.11 -13.51
C ALA A 363 -6.78 3.82 -14.85
N THR A 364 -7.37 3.11 -15.80
CA THR A 364 -7.62 3.64 -17.14
C THR A 364 -9.07 4.06 -17.36
N LEU A 365 -10.01 3.55 -16.56
CA LEU A 365 -11.45 3.70 -16.82
C LEU A 365 -12.12 4.55 -15.74
N LYS A 366 -13.03 5.43 -16.17
CA LYS A 366 -13.98 6.11 -15.30
C LYS A 366 -15.39 5.85 -15.80
N VAL A 367 -16.14 5.15 -14.96
CA VAL A 367 -17.41 4.51 -15.27
C VAL A 367 -18.55 5.35 -14.74
N TYR A 368 -19.49 5.70 -15.61
CA TYR A 368 -20.66 6.51 -15.25
C TYR A 368 -21.91 5.62 -15.16
N SER A 369 -22.72 5.85 -14.12
CA SER A 369 -23.99 5.14 -13.89
C SER A 369 -25.04 6.13 -13.41
N ASP A 370 -26.33 5.78 -13.54
CA ASP A 370 -27.42 6.61 -13.01
C ASP A 370 -27.29 6.86 -11.51
N GLU A 371 -26.78 5.86 -10.78
CA GLU A 371 -26.57 5.93 -9.33
C GLU A 371 -25.34 6.77 -8.95
N ASN A 372 -24.36 6.91 -9.84
CA ASN A 372 -23.12 7.65 -9.58
C ASN A 372 -22.80 8.61 -10.75
N PRO A 373 -23.41 9.81 -10.79
CA PRO A 373 -23.20 10.81 -11.83
C PRO A 373 -21.75 11.31 -11.91
N ASP A 374 -21.05 11.33 -10.77
CA ASP A 374 -19.66 11.78 -10.68
C ASP A 374 -18.65 10.79 -11.28
N GLY A 375 -19.10 9.56 -11.56
CA GLY A 375 -18.36 8.45 -12.15
C GLY A 375 -17.37 7.78 -11.18
N ILE A 376 -17.33 6.44 -11.19
CA ILE A 376 -16.44 5.62 -10.37
C ILE A 376 -15.17 5.31 -11.17
N ILE A 377 -14.01 5.50 -10.54
CA ILE A 377 -12.72 5.14 -11.14
C ILE A 377 -12.50 3.64 -10.97
N CYS A 378 -12.20 2.94 -12.06
CA CYS A 378 -12.01 1.50 -12.09
C CYS A 378 -10.73 1.11 -12.83
N MET A 379 -10.16 -0.02 -12.42
CA MET A 379 -9.04 -0.68 -13.09
C MET A 379 -9.52 -1.89 -13.87
N THR A 380 -8.89 -2.14 -15.03
CA THR A 380 -8.93 -3.48 -15.64
C THR A 380 -7.94 -4.42 -14.92
N PRO A 381 -8.04 -5.75 -15.10
CA PRO A 381 -7.04 -6.67 -14.53
C PRO A 381 -5.62 -6.41 -15.11
N ASP A 382 -5.55 -5.92 -16.33
CA ASP A 382 -4.29 -5.51 -16.96
C ASP A 382 -3.72 -4.21 -16.35
N ASP A 383 -4.58 -3.28 -15.92
CA ASP A 383 -4.19 -2.11 -15.12
C ASP A 383 -3.68 -2.53 -13.74
N PHE A 384 -4.36 -3.51 -13.13
CA PHE A 384 -3.97 -4.08 -11.85
C PHE A 384 -2.58 -4.70 -11.90
N LEU A 385 -2.32 -5.59 -12.86
CA LEU A 385 -0.98 -6.17 -13.09
C LEU A 385 0.06 -5.08 -13.37
N ARG A 386 -0.31 -4.08 -14.19
CA ARG A 386 0.52 -2.91 -14.44
C ARG A 386 0.80 -2.08 -13.22
N SER A 387 -0.04 -2.06 -12.19
CA SER A 387 0.17 -1.26 -10.99
C SER A 387 1.18 -1.92 -10.05
N ILE A 388 1.27 -3.25 -10.07
CA ILE A 388 2.17 -4.03 -9.20
C ILE A 388 3.53 -4.32 -9.85
N THR A 389 3.60 -4.51 -11.18
CA THR A 389 4.83 -4.97 -11.87
C THR A 389 5.74 -3.83 -12.32
N PRO A 390 6.97 -3.66 -11.76
CA PRO A 390 7.91 -2.62 -12.16
C PRO A 390 8.34 -2.75 -13.63
N GLY A 391 8.74 -1.62 -14.23
CA GLY A 391 9.24 -1.60 -15.62
C GLY A 391 8.15 -1.53 -16.70
N LEU A 392 6.89 -1.83 -16.35
CA LEU A 392 5.76 -1.68 -17.26
C LEU A 392 5.30 -0.22 -17.31
N LYS A 393 5.32 0.35 -18.53
CA LYS A 393 4.88 1.71 -18.80
C LYS A 393 3.35 1.79 -18.89
N GLN A 394 2.73 2.82 -18.30
CA GLN A 394 1.33 3.16 -18.54
C GLN A 394 1.13 3.71 -19.97
N PRO A 395 0.00 3.40 -20.65
CA PRO A 395 -0.28 3.97 -21.98
C PRO A 395 -0.23 5.51 -21.99
N ASP A 396 0.33 6.09 -23.05
CA ASP A 396 0.46 7.54 -23.15
C ASP A 396 -0.92 8.20 -23.21
N GLY A 397 -1.13 9.26 -22.43
CA GLY A 397 -2.40 9.98 -22.33
C GLY A 397 -3.32 9.55 -21.18
N LEU A 398 -3.06 8.38 -20.57
CA LEU A 398 -3.81 7.83 -19.44
C LEU A 398 -2.96 7.80 -18.16
N GLU A 399 -2.27 8.92 -17.90
CA GLU A 399 -1.48 9.14 -16.69
C GLU A 399 -2.39 9.55 -15.51
N LEU A 400 -1.85 10.22 -14.48
CA LEU A 400 -2.62 10.60 -13.29
C LEU A 400 -3.92 11.37 -13.61
N ASP A 401 -5.02 10.90 -13.02
CA ASP A 401 -6.35 11.52 -13.09
C ASP A 401 -6.88 11.72 -14.52
N LYS A 402 -6.39 10.93 -15.49
CA LYS A 402 -6.83 10.92 -16.89
C LYS A 402 -7.40 9.55 -17.23
N PHE A 403 -8.72 9.51 -17.40
CA PHE A 403 -9.46 8.28 -17.61
C PHE A 403 -10.21 8.30 -18.92
N GLN A 404 -10.35 7.13 -19.53
CA GLN A 404 -11.32 6.91 -20.59
C GLN A 404 -12.71 6.87 -19.96
N ARG A 405 -13.63 7.67 -20.52
CA ARG A 405 -15.04 7.61 -20.13
C ARG A 405 -15.62 6.31 -20.64
N TYR A 406 -16.26 5.57 -19.74
CA TYR A 406 -16.96 4.33 -20.04
C TYR A 406 -18.42 4.50 -19.62
N ASP A 407 -19.34 4.41 -20.58
CA ASP A 407 -20.78 4.52 -20.34
C ASP A 407 -21.46 3.20 -20.68
N PHE A 408 -22.06 2.58 -19.67
CA PHE A 408 -22.68 1.26 -19.78
C PHE A 408 -23.78 1.19 -20.84
N ARG A 409 -24.49 2.29 -21.13
CA ARG A 409 -25.65 2.26 -22.03
C ARG A 409 -25.30 2.43 -23.51
N VAL A 410 -24.17 3.06 -23.81
CA VAL A 410 -23.75 3.37 -25.19
C VAL A 410 -22.75 2.32 -25.71
N ASP A 411 -21.82 1.88 -24.86
CA ASP A 411 -20.70 1.03 -25.26
C ASP A 411 -21.06 -0.45 -25.47
N LEU A 412 -22.22 -0.89 -24.98
CA LEU A 412 -22.69 -2.29 -25.10
C LEU A 412 -23.03 -2.68 -26.55
N TRP A 413 -23.36 -1.72 -27.43
CA TRP A 413 -23.70 -1.98 -28.83
C TRP A 413 -22.59 -1.61 -29.82
N GLU A 414 -21.69 -0.69 -29.48
CA GLU A 414 -20.62 -0.22 -30.39
C GLU A 414 -19.27 -0.97 -30.20
N LYS A 415 -19.01 -1.58 -29.04
CA LYS A 415 -17.69 -2.20 -28.74
C LYS A 415 -17.65 -3.73 -28.72
N LEU A 416 -18.74 -4.41 -29.09
CA LEU A 416 -18.69 -5.86 -29.35
C LEU A 416 -17.71 -6.23 -30.49
N GLU A 417 -17.29 -5.27 -31.32
CA GLU A 417 -16.29 -5.47 -32.39
C GLU A 417 -14.86 -5.00 -32.06
N HIS A 418 -14.63 -4.21 -31.00
CA HIS A 418 -13.32 -3.55 -30.77
C HIS A 418 -12.70 -3.72 -29.38
N LEU A 419 -13.36 -4.35 -28.41
CA LEU A 419 -12.72 -4.78 -27.16
C LEU A 419 -12.20 -6.22 -27.30
N ASN A 420 -10.98 -6.34 -27.82
CA ASN A 420 -10.14 -7.56 -27.73
C ASN A 420 -10.01 -8.12 -26.29
N THR A 421 -10.48 -7.40 -25.28
CA THR A 421 -10.53 -7.83 -23.88
C THR A 421 -11.65 -8.84 -23.60
N HIS A 422 -12.80 -8.79 -24.28
CA HIS A 422 -13.93 -9.71 -24.02
C HIS A 422 -13.76 -11.07 -24.73
N LEU A 423 -13.04 -11.12 -25.87
CA LEU A 423 -12.64 -12.39 -26.49
C LEU A 423 -11.49 -13.06 -25.73
N TYR A 424 -10.56 -12.28 -25.18
CA TYR A 424 -9.38 -12.82 -24.50
C TYR A 424 -9.70 -13.62 -23.23
N TYR A 425 -10.62 -13.15 -22.37
CA TYR A 425 -11.04 -13.92 -21.19
C TYR A 425 -11.94 -15.12 -21.52
N SER A 426 -12.61 -15.11 -22.68
CA SER A 426 -13.43 -16.23 -23.16
C SER A 426 -12.60 -17.33 -23.86
N GLU A 427 -11.44 -17.00 -24.44
CA GLU A 427 -10.55 -17.95 -25.11
C GLU A 427 -9.55 -18.61 -24.15
N LEU A 428 -9.31 -18.02 -22.97
CA LEU A 428 -8.30 -18.49 -22.02
C LEU A 428 -8.70 -19.71 -21.19
N ASN A 429 -9.99 -20.03 -21.08
CA ASN A 429 -10.46 -21.22 -20.37
C ASN A 429 -11.79 -21.71 -20.98
N SER A 430 -11.80 -22.85 -21.67
CA SER A 430 -13.08 -23.48 -22.03
C SER A 430 -13.82 -24.03 -20.80
N ASP A 431 -13.14 -24.15 -19.63
CA ASP A 431 -13.65 -24.93 -18.49
C ASP A 431 -13.69 -24.18 -17.13
N GLN A 432 -13.09 -22.99 -17.00
CA GLN A 432 -13.04 -22.24 -15.71
C GLN A 432 -13.20 -20.71 -15.88
N THR A 433 -14.23 -20.15 -15.25
CA THR A 433 -14.47 -18.70 -15.21
C THR A 433 -13.38 -17.94 -14.44
N SER A 434 -12.90 -16.83 -15.00
CA SER A 434 -11.86 -15.95 -14.43
C SER A 434 -12.21 -15.47 -13.02
N ILE A 435 -11.22 -15.31 -12.14
CA ILE A 435 -11.45 -14.77 -10.79
C ILE A 435 -11.84 -13.29 -10.86
N PHE A 436 -11.31 -12.55 -11.83
CA PHE A 436 -11.67 -11.15 -12.04
C PHE A 436 -13.09 -11.00 -12.59
N GLU A 437 -13.59 -11.99 -13.34
CA GLU A 437 -14.99 -12.06 -13.75
C GLU A 437 -15.91 -12.43 -12.58
N ARG A 438 -15.48 -13.35 -11.72
CA ARG A 438 -16.24 -13.74 -10.52
C ARG A 438 -16.37 -12.61 -9.51
N ILE A 439 -15.31 -11.81 -9.35
CA ILE A 439 -15.29 -10.64 -8.44
C ILE A 439 -15.96 -9.45 -9.12
N GLY A 440 -15.53 -9.08 -10.33
CA GLY A 440 -15.97 -7.85 -11.02
C GLY A 440 -17.25 -8.02 -11.85
N GLY A 441 -17.94 -9.16 -11.73
CA GLY A 441 -19.06 -9.56 -12.59
C GLY A 441 -18.67 -9.62 -14.07
N LYS A 442 -19.68 -9.53 -14.95
CA LYS A 442 -19.50 -9.53 -16.42
C LYS A 442 -18.58 -8.42 -16.98
N GLN A 443 -18.18 -7.47 -16.15
CA GLN A 443 -17.43 -6.28 -16.54
C GLN A 443 -15.93 -6.41 -16.23
N CYS A 444 -15.54 -7.36 -15.36
CA CYS A 444 -14.15 -7.58 -14.92
C CYS A 444 -13.45 -6.29 -14.43
N LEU A 445 -14.18 -5.41 -13.74
CA LEU A 445 -13.66 -4.13 -13.27
C LEU A 445 -13.30 -4.18 -11.78
N ILE A 446 -12.15 -3.60 -11.44
CA ILE A 446 -11.61 -3.58 -10.08
C ILE A 446 -11.78 -2.17 -9.51
N THR A 447 -12.55 -2.05 -8.43
CA THR A 447 -12.73 -0.78 -7.71
C THR A 447 -11.55 -0.48 -6.78
N PHE A 448 -11.51 0.70 -6.18
CA PHE A 448 -10.48 1.04 -5.19
C PHE A 448 -10.50 0.13 -3.96
N SER A 449 -11.69 -0.23 -3.45
CA SER A 449 -11.81 -1.13 -2.28
C SER A 449 -11.27 -2.53 -2.61
N ASP A 450 -11.60 -3.03 -3.81
CA ASP A 450 -11.12 -4.32 -4.30
C ASP A 450 -9.61 -4.28 -4.56
N TYR A 451 -9.08 -3.19 -5.12
CA TYR A 451 -7.64 -2.98 -5.31
C TYR A 451 -6.87 -3.12 -3.99
N ILE A 452 -7.30 -2.41 -2.94
CA ILE A 452 -6.65 -2.48 -1.62
C ILE A 452 -6.70 -3.91 -1.08
N PHE A 453 -7.86 -4.57 -1.18
CA PHE A 453 -8.01 -5.95 -0.74
C PHE A 453 -7.06 -6.90 -1.49
N LEU A 454 -7.04 -6.86 -2.83
CA LEU A 454 -6.22 -7.75 -3.66
C LEU A 454 -4.71 -7.53 -3.42
N VAL A 455 -4.25 -6.28 -3.28
CA VAL A 455 -2.83 -6.02 -2.97
C VAL A 455 -2.47 -6.47 -1.55
N THR A 456 -3.36 -6.27 -0.58
CA THR A 456 -3.19 -6.76 0.81
C THR A 456 -3.10 -8.29 0.83
N LEU A 457 -3.96 -8.95 0.06
CA LEU A 457 -3.99 -10.40 -0.11
C LEU A 457 -2.67 -10.91 -0.71
N LEU A 458 -2.18 -10.31 -1.80
CA LEU A 458 -0.95 -10.72 -2.48
C LEU A 458 0.33 -10.47 -1.67
N SER A 459 0.32 -9.48 -0.79
CA SER A 459 1.47 -9.17 0.08
C SER A 459 1.58 -10.08 1.29
N THR A 460 0.50 -10.79 1.62
CA THR A 460 0.40 -11.63 2.82
C THR A 460 0.55 -13.11 2.44
N PRO A 461 1.48 -13.86 3.08
CA PRO A 461 1.64 -15.29 2.83
C PRO A 461 0.41 -16.12 3.19
N LYS A 462 0.16 -17.21 2.46
CA LYS A 462 -0.95 -18.17 2.70
C LYS A 462 -1.05 -18.63 4.16
N ARG A 463 0.09 -18.95 4.78
CA ARG A 463 0.18 -19.41 6.17
C ARG A 463 -0.38 -18.40 7.17
N CYS A 464 -0.18 -17.09 6.93
CA CYS A 464 -0.69 -16.05 7.82
C CYS A 464 -2.22 -16.05 7.83
N PHE A 465 -2.87 -16.27 6.68
CA PHE A 465 -4.32 -16.42 6.63
C PHE A 465 -4.77 -17.67 7.38
N GLN A 466 -4.17 -18.84 7.14
CA GLN A 466 -4.55 -20.06 7.85
C GLN A 466 -4.52 -19.89 9.39
N ILE A 467 -3.48 -19.25 9.91
CA ILE A 467 -3.37 -18.96 11.35
C ILE A 467 -4.42 -17.93 11.78
N ALA A 468 -4.60 -16.87 10.99
CA ALA A 468 -5.54 -15.81 11.37
C ALA A 468 -7.00 -16.30 11.35
N PHE A 469 -7.39 -17.13 10.38
CA PHE A 469 -8.70 -17.78 10.39
C PHE A 469 -8.88 -18.65 11.64
N GLN A 470 -7.86 -19.42 12.05
CA GLN A 470 -7.93 -20.21 13.29
C GLN A 470 -7.95 -19.36 14.58
N MET A 471 -7.39 -18.15 14.54
CA MET A 471 -7.28 -17.27 15.71
C MET A 471 -8.53 -16.41 15.93
N PHE A 472 -9.22 -16.05 14.85
CA PHE A 472 -10.35 -15.11 14.85
C PHE A 472 -11.72 -15.78 14.72
N ASP A 473 -11.76 -17.09 14.45
CA ASP A 473 -12.95 -17.93 14.54
C ASP A 473 -13.38 -18.04 16.02
N LEU A 474 -14.35 -17.22 16.43
CA LEU A 474 -14.76 -17.10 17.84
C LEU A 474 -15.65 -18.25 18.29
N ASP A 475 -16.40 -18.85 17.38
CA ASP A 475 -17.32 -19.95 17.67
C ASP A 475 -16.73 -21.33 17.36
N GLY A 476 -15.53 -21.36 16.74
CA GLY A 476 -14.77 -22.57 16.46
C GLY A 476 -15.42 -23.44 15.38
N ASN A 477 -16.31 -22.87 14.58
CA ASN A 477 -17.12 -23.62 13.62
C ASN A 477 -16.37 -23.85 12.28
N GLY A 478 -15.19 -23.25 12.08
CA GLY A 478 -14.36 -23.34 10.89
C GLY A 478 -14.82 -22.47 9.71
N ASN A 479 -15.84 -21.64 9.91
CA ASN A 479 -16.40 -20.67 8.97
C ASN A 479 -16.32 -19.27 9.55
N PHE A 480 -16.35 -18.28 8.67
CA PHE A 480 -16.28 -16.87 9.02
C PHE A 480 -17.56 -16.16 8.65
N ASP A 481 -18.09 -15.36 9.55
CA ASP A 481 -19.11 -14.37 9.20
C ASP A 481 -18.50 -13.11 8.58
N PHE A 482 -19.35 -12.20 8.13
CA PHE A 482 -18.93 -10.95 7.48
C PHE A 482 -18.18 -10.01 8.43
N ASP A 483 -18.56 -9.97 9.71
CA ASP A 483 -17.98 -9.07 10.71
C ASP A 483 -16.59 -9.54 11.15
N GLU A 484 -16.42 -10.83 11.37
CA GLU A 484 -15.14 -11.52 11.60
C GLU A 484 -14.20 -11.30 10.41
N PHE A 485 -14.70 -11.46 9.19
CA PHE A 485 -13.90 -11.22 7.98
C PHE A 485 -13.49 -9.76 7.86
N THR A 486 -14.37 -8.83 8.22
CA THR A 486 -14.06 -7.40 8.22
C THR A 486 -12.99 -7.05 9.26
N LYS A 487 -13.05 -7.64 10.48
CA LYS A 487 -12.00 -7.51 11.49
C LYS A 487 -10.66 -8.06 10.99
N LEU A 488 -10.67 -9.24 10.38
CA LEU A 488 -9.48 -9.86 9.79
C LEU A 488 -8.87 -9.00 8.67
N LYS A 489 -9.70 -8.52 7.73
CA LYS A 489 -9.30 -7.63 6.64
C LYS A 489 -8.65 -6.36 7.18
N ASN A 490 -9.22 -5.77 8.23
CA ASN A 490 -8.67 -4.58 8.86
C ASN A 490 -7.33 -4.85 9.54
N LEU A 491 -7.22 -5.93 10.32
CA LEU A 491 -5.97 -6.31 10.98
C LEU A 491 -4.83 -6.54 9.98
N ILE A 492 -5.07 -7.37 8.96
CA ILE A 492 -4.02 -7.70 7.98
C ILE A 492 -3.63 -6.43 7.22
N ARG A 493 -4.60 -5.59 6.86
CA ARG A 493 -4.32 -4.29 6.25
C ARG A 493 -3.41 -3.43 7.12
N GLU A 494 -3.68 -3.31 8.42
CA GLU A 494 -2.83 -2.56 9.37
C GLU A 494 -1.41 -3.13 9.50
N GLN A 495 -1.22 -4.42 9.29
CA GLN A 495 0.10 -5.06 9.30
C GLN A 495 0.87 -4.84 7.98
N THR A 496 0.16 -4.73 6.85
CA THR A 496 0.81 -4.51 5.55
C THR A 496 1.26 -3.06 5.36
N THR A 497 2.36 -2.88 4.62
CA THR A 497 2.90 -1.55 4.27
C THR A 497 1.91 -0.73 3.42
N ILE A 498 1.07 -1.41 2.63
CA ILE A 498 0.02 -0.81 1.80
C ILE A 498 -1.07 -0.21 2.69
N GLY A 499 -1.55 -0.95 3.70
CA GLY A 499 -2.61 -0.47 4.58
C GLY A 499 -2.15 0.63 5.54
N GLN A 500 -0.93 0.56 6.09
CA GLN A 500 -0.38 1.61 6.97
C GLN A 500 -0.29 2.99 6.28
N LYS A 501 -0.06 3.00 4.96
CA LYS A 501 0.01 4.22 4.14
C LYS A 501 -1.35 4.70 3.64
N HIS A 502 -2.36 3.85 3.72
CA HIS A 502 -3.70 4.20 3.27
C HIS A 502 -4.31 5.20 4.26
N ARG A 503 -4.84 6.30 3.73
CA ARG A 503 -5.70 7.23 4.45
C ARG A 503 -6.91 7.49 3.57
N ASP A 504 -8.11 7.39 4.13
CA ASP A 504 -9.32 7.70 3.37
C ASP A 504 -9.26 9.15 2.90
N HIS A 505 -9.44 9.35 1.59
CA HIS A 505 -9.40 10.66 0.99
C HIS A 505 -10.76 10.98 0.36
N SER A 506 -11.64 11.57 1.17
CA SER A 506 -13.01 11.91 0.78
C SER A 506 -13.06 12.81 -0.46
N THR A 507 -12.04 13.66 -0.67
CA THR A 507 -11.94 14.58 -1.82
C THR A 507 -11.84 13.87 -3.16
N THR A 508 -11.29 12.65 -3.19
CA THR A 508 -11.12 11.86 -4.43
C THR A 508 -12.20 10.80 -4.61
N GLY A 509 -13.12 10.62 -3.66
CA GLY A 509 -14.15 9.57 -3.68
C GLY A 509 -13.62 8.14 -3.45
N ASN A 510 -12.30 7.96 -3.37
CA ASN A 510 -11.61 6.72 -3.05
C ASN A 510 -11.63 6.46 -1.54
N ILE A 511 -12.78 6.01 -1.06
CA ILE A 511 -13.01 5.60 0.33
C ILE A 511 -13.09 4.08 0.36
N LEU A 512 -12.48 3.46 1.37
CA LEU A 512 -12.65 2.02 1.57
C LEU A 512 -14.09 1.73 2.01
N ARG A 513 -14.96 1.41 1.05
CA ARG A 513 -16.32 0.93 1.36
C ARG A 513 -16.24 -0.50 1.93
N GLU A 514 -17.03 -0.75 2.97
CA GLU A 514 -17.20 -2.08 3.58
C GLU A 514 -17.87 -3.05 2.60
N THR A 515 -18.79 -2.56 1.76
CA THR A 515 -19.38 -3.34 0.67
C THR A 515 -18.48 -3.29 -0.56
N SER A 516 -17.70 -4.35 -0.78
CA SER A 516 -16.89 -4.53 -1.99
C SER A 516 -17.43 -5.68 -2.83
N THR A 517 -17.07 -5.73 -4.11
CA THR A 517 -17.52 -6.80 -5.02
C THR A 517 -16.96 -8.16 -4.58
N VAL A 518 -15.75 -8.17 -4.02
CA VAL A 518 -15.15 -9.34 -3.38
C VAL A 518 -15.99 -9.84 -2.19
N ASN A 519 -16.54 -8.94 -1.39
CA ASN A 519 -17.38 -9.32 -0.25
C ASN A 519 -18.67 -10.00 -0.72
N GLN A 520 -19.28 -9.52 -1.81
CA GLN A 520 -20.43 -10.19 -2.43
C GLN A 520 -20.07 -11.59 -2.97
N TYR A 521 -18.86 -11.79 -3.49
CA TYR A 521 -18.40 -13.11 -3.92
C TYR A 521 -18.27 -14.11 -2.75
N PHE A 522 -17.79 -13.65 -1.59
CA PHE A 522 -17.63 -14.52 -0.43
C PHE A 522 -18.94 -14.78 0.31
N PHE A 523 -19.73 -13.74 0.58
CA PHE A 523 -20.88 -13.75 1.49
C PHE A 523 -22.25 -13.66 0.78
N GLY A 524 -22.27 -13.62 -0.55
CA GLY A 524 -23.49 -13.44 -1.34
C GLY A 524 -23.97 -11.99 -1.42
N GLU A 525 -25.01 -11.73 -2.21
CA GLU A 525 -25.53 -10.36 -2.43
C GLU A 525 -25.99 -9.67 -1.15
N ASN A 526 -26.56 -10.42 -0.21
CA ASN A 526 -27.03 -9.93 1.08
C ASN A 526 -25.96 -9.90 2.17
N LEU A 527 -24.76 -10.45 1.91
CA LEU A 527 -23.64 -10.59 2.87
C LEU A 527 -23.89 -11.53 4.06
N ASP A 528 -24.84 -12.46 3.94
CA ASP A 528 -25.25 -13.36 5.03
C ASP A 528 -24.58 -14.75 4.98
N GLN A 529 -23.92 -15.11 3.89
CA GLN A 529 -23.36 -16.47 3.72
C GLN A 529 -22.03 -16.62 4.44
N LEU A 530 -21.83 -17.72 5.16
CA LEU A 530 -20.58 -18.00 5.84
C LEU A 530 -19.45 -18.37 4.87
N LEU A 531 -18.24 -17.88 5.14
CA LEU A 531 -17.03 -18.14 4.36
C LEU A 531 -16.20 -19.26 4.97
N THR A 532 -15.98 -20.34 4.23
CA THR A 532 -15.05 -21.40 4.65
C THR A 532 -13.60 -21.02 4.35
N ILE A 533 -12.67 -21.51 5.17
CA ILE A 533 -11.22 -21.33 4.93
C ILE A 533 -10.82 -21.90 3.56
N GLU A 534 -11.36 -23.06 3.19
CA GLU A 534 -11.06 -23.72 1.92
C GLU A 534 -11.46 -22.86 0.72
N LYS A 535 -12.66 -22.26 0.74
CA LYS A 535 -13.13 -21.35 -0.32
C LYS A 535 -12.22 -20.14 -0.43
N PHE A 536 -11.78 -19.59 0.69
CA PHE A 536 -10.84 -18.46 0.71
C PHE A 536 -9.45 -18.83 0.16
N LEU A 537 -8.90 -19.99 0.54
CA LEU A 537 -7.60 -20.45 0.05
C LEU A 537 -7.65 -20.81 -1.44
N GLN A 538 -8.75 -21.37 -1.91
CA GLN A 538 -8.96 -21.64 -3.33
C GLN A 538 -9.00 -20.32 -4.13
N PHE A 539 -9.71 -19.32 -3.62
CA PHE A 539 -9.72 -17.97 -4.20
C PHE A 539 -8.31 -17.38 -4.28
N TYR A 540 -7.53 -17.49 -3.19
CA TYR A 540 -6.15 -17.01 -3.14
C TYR A 540 -5.26 -17.67 -4.21
N GLU A 541 -5.35 -18.99 -4.34
CA GLU A 541 -4.56 -19.74 -5.33
C GLU A 541 -4.96 -19.42 -6.77
N GLN A 542 -6.26 -19.30 -7.04
CA GLN A 542 -6.78 -18.89 -8.35
C GLN A 542 -6.31 -17.49 -8.73
N LEU A 543 -6.36 -16.52 -7.79
CA LEU A 543 -5.87 -15.17 -8.03
C LEU A 543 -4.38 -15.15 -8.37
N GLN A 544 -3.55 -15.89 -7.63
CA GLN A 544 -2.12 -15.97 -7.92
C GLN A 544 -1.84 -16.61 -9.28
N TYR A 545 -2.58 -17.66 -9.63
CA TYR A 545 -2.46 -18.35 -10.91
C TYR A 545 -2.85 -17.44 -12.08
N GLU A 546 -3.95 -16.69 -11.97
CA GLU A 546 -4.39 -15.79 -13.02
C GLU A 546 -3.45 -14.60 -13.20
N ILE A 547 -2.91 -14.03 -12.11
CA ILE A 547 -1.86 -13.00 -12.20
C ILE A 547 -0.61 -13.55 -12.89
N LEU A 548 -0.25 -14.79 -12.60
CA LEU A 548 0.89 -15.45 -13.25
C LEU A 548 0.66 -15.65 -14.74
N GLN A 549 -0.55 -16.06 -15.14
CA GLN A 549 -0.97 -16.14 -16.53
C GLN A 549 -0.91 -14.77 -17.22
N LEU A 550 -1.46 -13.73 -16.60
CA LEU A 550 -1.43 -12.37 -17.15
C LEU A 550 0.01 -11.85 -17.31
N GLU A 551 0.90 -12.14 -16.35
CA GLU A 551 2.32 -11.80 -16.44
C GLU A 551 2.99 -12.49 -17.64
N PHE A 552 2.74 -13.80 -17.81
CA PHE A 552 3.28 -14.57 -18.93
C PHE A 552 2.82 -14.00 -20.28
N HIS A 553 1.51 -13.83 -20.48
CA HIS A 553 0.96 -13.34 -21.74
C HIS A 553 1.39 -11.91 -22.09
N ARG A 554 1.63 -11.09 -21.07
CA ARG A 554 2.16 -9.74 -21.28
C ARG A 554 3.64 -9.75 -21.67
N ALA A 555 4.38 -10.73 -21.16
CA ALA A 555 5.78 -10.94 -21.47
C ALA A 555 5.99 -11.66 -22.82
N THR A 556 5.03 -12.45 -23.29
CA THR A 556 5.09 -13.12 -24.61
C THR A 556 5.06 -12.11 -25.75
N LYS A 557 6.25 -11.67 -26.17
CA LYS A 557 6.49 -10.87 -27.38
C LYS A 557 7.36 -11.65 -28.37
N CYS A 558 7.22 -12.96 -28.39
CA CYS A 558 7.91 -13.83 -29.32
C CYS A 558 7.47 -13.51 -30.76
N PRO A 559 8.39 -13.16 -31.67
CA PRO A 559 8.08 -12.92 -33.08
C PRO A 559 7.61 -14.19 -33.81
N ASN A 560 8.06 -15.37 -33.38
CA ASN A 560 7.87 -16.63 -34.10
C ASN A 560 6.73 -17.49 -33.56
N ASP A 561 6.45 -17.45 -32.25
CA ASP A 561 5.40 -18.26 -31.61
C ASP A 561 4.77 -17.49 -30.43
N LYS A 562 3.50 -17.12 -30.54
CA LYS A 562 2.78 -16.37 -29.49
C LYS A 562 2.53 -17.19 -28.22
N THR A 563 2.72 -18.51 -28.26
CA THR A 563 2.47 -19.42 -27.12
C THR A 563 3.66 -19.57 -26.18
N ARG A 564 4.85 -19.11 -26.58
CA ARG A 564 6.10 -19.24 -25.83
C ARG A 564 6.66 -17.88 -25.47
N MET A 565 7.35 -17.79 -24.33
CA MET A 565 8.05 -16.58 -23.88
C MET A 565 9.54 -16.68 -24.22
N THR A 566 10.17 -15.58 -24.66
CA THR A 566 11.62 -15.60 -24.92
C THR A 566 12.40 -15.74 -23.62
N GLU A 567 13.61 -16.30 -23.68
CA GLU A 567 14.52 -16.43 -22.54
C GLU A 567 14.88 -15.06 -21.95
N LEU A 568 14.96 -14.03 -22.80
CA LEU A 568 15.19 -12.65 -22.37
C LEU A 568 13.97 -12.09 -21.61
N ASP A 569 12.76 -12.32 -22.11
CA ASP A 569 11.53 -11.89 -21.43
C ASP A 569 11.33 -12.64 -20.11
N PHE A 570 11.66 -13.93 -20.07
CA PHE A 570 11.70 -14.72 -18.83
C PHE A 570 12.69 -14.13 -17.82
N ALA A 571 13.93 -13.83 -18.23
CA ALA A 571 14.93 -13.20 -17.38
C ALA A 571 14.49 -11.81 -16.88
N MET A 572 13.86 -11.01 -17.74
CA MET A 572 13.30 -9.72 -17.36
C MET A 572 12.16 -9.88 -16.35
N SER A 573 11.27 -10.85 -16.55
CA SER A 573 10.24 -11.18 -15.57
C SER A 573 10.90 -11.53 -14.25
N LEU A 574 11.80 -12.53 -14.19
CA LEU A 574 12.49 -12.97 -12.97
C LEU A 574 13.10 -11.81 -12.18
N LEU A 575 13.76 -10.88 -12.87
CA LEU A 575 14.45 -9.76 -12.26
C LEU A 575 13.57 -8.53 -11.99
N ALA A 576 12.29 -8.52 -12.37
CA ALA A 576 11.42 -7.34 -12.29
C ALA A 576 11.34 -6.73 -10.88
N TYR A 577 11.34 -7.58 -9.85
CA TYR A 577 11.21 -7.18 -8.43
C TYR A 577 12.54 -7.22 -7.66
N SER A 578 13.64 -7.47 -8.35
CA SER A 578 14.97 -7.65 -7.74
C SER A 578 15.46 -6.42 -6.96
N GLY A 579 15.11 -5.21 -7.42
CA GLY A 579 15.64 -3.96 -6.88
C GLY A 579 17.14 -3.77 -7.13
N LEU A 580 17.70 -4.50 -8.10
CA LEU A 580 19.11 -4.40 -8.49
C LEU A 580 19.45 -3.04 -9.10
N SER A 581 20.74 -2.69 -9.10
CA SER A 581 21.22 -1.52 -9.83
C SER A 581 21.04 -1.69 -11.34
N ASP A 582 20.74 -0.59 -12.05
CA ASP A 582 20.61 -0.58 -13.50
C ASP A 582 21.81 -1.19 -14.24
N LYS A 583 23.02 -1.07 -13.66
CA LYS A 583 24.26 -1.61 -14.25
C LYS A 583 24.30 -3.14 -14.14
N HIS A 584 24.01 -3.66 -12.96
CA HIS A 584 24.01 -5.10 -12.70
C HIS A 584 22.86 -5.81 -13.43
N PHE A 585 21.64 -5.24 -13.39
CA PHE A 585 20.48 -5.71 -14.18
C PHE A 585 20.79 -5.83 -15.68
N LYS A 586 21.42 -4.81 -16.27
CA LYS A 586 21.81 -4.84 -17.70
C LYS A 586 22.93 -5.85 -17.97
N LYS A 587 23.84 -6.09 -17.03
CA LYS A 587 24.92 -7.09 -17.18
C LYS A 587 24.31 -8.49 -17.25
N MET A 588 23.41 -8.83 -16.34
CA MET A 588 22.72 -10.13 -16.30
C MET A 588 21.94 -10.38 -17.60
N LEU A 589 21.13 -9.41 -18.05
CA LEU A 589 20.36 -9.54 -19.30
C LEU A 589 21.24 -9.65 -20.55
N LYS A 590 22.40 -8.96 -20.58
CA LYS A 590 23.35 -9.08 -21.70
C LYS A 590 23.91 -10.49 -21.84
N ARG A 591 24.12 -11.21 -20.74
CA ARG A 591 24.58 -12.61 -20.78
C ARG A 591 23.53 -13.52 -21.41
N VAL A 592 22.28 -13.44 -20.93
CA VAL A 592 21.17 -14.22 -21.49
C VAL A 592 21.00 -13.91 -22.98
N LYS A 593 21.06 -12.64 -23.37
CA LYS A 593 20.98 -12.23 -24.78
C LYS A 593 22.14 -12.79 -25.64
N LYS A 594 23.33 -12.94 -25.08
CA LYS A 594 24.51 -13.50 -25.76
C LYS A 594 24.40 -15.02 -25.90
N SER A 595 23.92 -15.70 -24.86
CA SER A 595 23.77 -17.16 -24.85
C SER A 595 22.57 -17.64 -25.67
N TYR A 596 21.49 -16.85 -25.71
CA TYR A 596 20.24 -17.15 -26.40
C TYR A 596 19.86 -16.01 -27.37
N PRO A 597 20.51 -15.91 -28.55
CA PRO A 597 20.14 -14.94 -29.58
C PRO A 597 18.81 -15.33 -30.24
N ILE A 598 17.94 -14.34 -30.46
CA ILE A 598 16.60 -14.54 -31.05
C ILE A 598 16.65 -15.23 -32.43
N ASP A 599 17.76 -15.04 -33.17
CA ASP A 599 17.91 -15.54 -34.54
C ASP A 599 18.39 -17.01 -34.61
N ASP A 600 18.76 -17.62 -33.47
CA ASP A 600 19.25 -19.00 -33.39
C ASP A 600 18.16 -19.94 -32.83
N GLU A 601 17.37 -20.52 -33.73
CA GLU A 601 16.25 -21.43 -33.41
C GLU A 601 16.69 -22.69 -32.65
N THR A 602 17.97 -23.07 -32.73
CA THR A 602 18.48 -24.27 -32.03
C THR A 602 18.70 -24.03 -30.54
N LYS A 603 18.91 -22.77 -30.14
CA LYS A 603 19.16 -22.38 -28.73
C LYS A 603 17.98 -21.63 -28.14
N SER A 604 17.27 -20.83 -28.92
CA SER A 604 16.14 -20.03 -28.48
C SER A 604 14.84 -20.79 -28.70
N ILE A 605 14.64 -21.81 -27.87
CA ILE A 605 13.47 -22.72 -27.90
C ILE A 605 12.21 -22.01 -27.35
N GLY A 606 12.40 -21.01 -26.50
CA GLY A 606 11.35 -20.34 -25.75
C GLY A 606 10.83 -21.19 -24.59
N ILE A 607 10.26 -20.53 -23.58
CA ILE A 607 9.75 -21.14 -22.36
C ILE A 607 8.22 -21.23 -22.46
N SER A 608 7.67 -22.42 -22.23
CA SER A 608 6.22 -22.63 -22.25
C SER A 608 5.57 -22.09 -20.96
N PHE A 609 4.25 -21.85 -21.00
CA PHE A 609 3.52 -21.47 -19.79
C PHE A 609 3.61 -22.56 -18.71
N LYS A 610 3.64 -23.84 -19.09
CA LYS A 610 3.72 -24.94 -18.13
C LYS A 610 5.06 -24.97 -17.39
N ASP A 611 6.15 -24.72 -18.10
CA ASP A 611 7.49 -24.66 -17.50
C ASP A 611 7.62 -23.41 -16.61
N TYR A 612 7.06 -22.29 -17.06
CA TYR A 612 6.97 -21.07 -16.27
C TYR A 612 6.17 -21.28 -14.98
N GLU A 613 5.03 -21.96 -15.05
CA GLU A 613 4.21 -22.34 -13.89
C GLU A 613 4.96 -23.27 -12.94
N ASN A 614 5.56 -24.35 -13.46
CA ASN A 614 6.36 -25.30 -12.69
C ASN A 614 7.50 -24.61 -11.94
N PHE A 615 8.17 -23.64 -12.57
CA PHE A 615 9.19 -22.84 -11.92
C PHE A 615 8.64 -21.97 -10.78
N HIS A 616 7.48 -21.34 -10.97
CA HIS A 616 6.85 -20.55 -9.92
C HIS A 616 6.39 -21.41 -8.76
N ASN A 617 5.89 -22.62 -9.04
CA ASN A 617 5.54 -23.61 -8.03
C ASN A 617 6.77 -24.01 -7.21
N PHE A 618 7.91 -24.21 -7.87
CA PHE A 618 9.18 -24.42 -7.20
C PHE A 618 9.51 -23.24 -6.27
N LEU A 619 9.41 -21.99 -6.73
CA LEU A 619 9.67 -20.80 -5.93
C LEU A 619 8.70 -20.58 -4.75
N ARG A 620 7.50 -21.18 -4.74
CA ARG A 620 6.57 -21.04 -3.61
C ARG A 620 7.16 -21.59 -2.30
N ASN A 621 8.01 -22.61 -2.40
CA ASN A 621 8.69 -23.24 -1.26
C ASN A 621 10.16 -22.78 -1.14
N ILE A 622 10.44 -21.50 -1.44
CA ILE A 622 11.80 -20.94 -1.43
C ILE A 622 12.52 -21.10 -0.09
N HIS A 623 11.79 -21.12 1.03
CA HIS A 623 12.38 -21.34 2.36
C HIS A 623 12.96 -22.74 2.50
N ASP A 624 12.26 -23.77 2.01
CA ASP A 624 12.74 -25.15 2.06
C ASP A 624 13.89 -25.37 1.07
N ILE A 625 13.84 -24.69 -0.09
CA ILE A 625 14.92 -24.69 -1.07
C ILE A 625 16.19 -24.05 -0.51
N ASP A 626 16.06 -22.93 0.21
CA ASP A 626 17.17 -22.24 0.89
C ASP A 626 17.88 -23.18 1.87
N VAL A 627 17.11 -23.90 2.70
CA VAL A 627 17.64 -24.91 3.62
C VAL A 627 18.34 -26.05 2.88
N ALA A 628 17.69 -26.60 1.85
CA ALA A 628 18.24 -27.71 1.06
C ALA A 628 19.57 -27.34 0.38
N LEU A 629 19.62 -26.18 -0.30
CA LEU A 629 20.84 -25.70 -0.96
C LEU A 629 21.94 -25.37 0.06
N THR A 630 21.56 -24.82 1.22
CA THR A 630 22.51 -24.56 2.31
C THR A 630 23.13 -25.85 2.85
N PHE A 631 22.37 -26.95 2.96
CA PHE A 631 22.93 -28.25 3.35
C PHE A 631 23.96 -28.77 2.36
N TYR A 632 23.69 -28.67 1.05
CA TYR A 632 24.66 -29.04 0.02
C TYR A 632 25.93 -28.19 0.08
N HIS A 633 25.78 -26.88 0.31
CA HIS A 633 26.91 -25.98 0.44
C HIS A 633 27.77 -26.29 1.68
N ILE A 634 27.15 -26.54 2.84
CA ILE A 634 27.84 -26.92 4.08
C ILE A 634 28.59 -28.25 3.93
N ALA A 635 28.04 -29.19 3.16
CA ALA A 635 28.69 -30.45 2.84
C ALA A 635 29.92 -30.31 1.90
N GLY A 636 30.24 -29.08 1.46
CA GLY A 636 31.33 -28.81 0.51
C GLY A 636 30.97 -29.12 -0.94
N GLY A 637 29.69 -29.35 -1.23
CA GLY A 637 29.19 -29.56 -2.59
C GLY A 637 29.07 -28.25 -3.36
N ALA A 638 29.54 -28.24 -4.62
CA ALA A 638 29.23 -27.17 -5.55
C ALA A 638 27.78 -27.32 -6.05
N ILE A 639 27.05 -26.22 -6.19
CA ILE A 639 25.64 -26.25 -6.64
C ILE A 639 25.64 -26.20 -8.18
N ASP A 640 25.61 -27.38 -8.77
CA ASP A 640 25.49 -27.57 -10.21
C ASP A 640 24.02 -27.71 -10.65
N LYS A 641 23.81 -27.80 -11.97
CA LYS A 641 22.47 -27.93 -12.57
C LYS A 641 21.76 -29.23 -12.16
N GLN A 642 22.51 -30.30 -11.94
CA GLN A 642 21.94 -31.62 -11.57
C GLN A 642 21.43 -31.60 -10.13
N ILE A 643 22.20 -31.03 -9.21
CA ILE A 643 21.82 -30.82 -7.81
C ILE A 643 20.61 -29.89 -7.75
N PHE A 644 20.60 -28.82 -8.54
CA PHE A 644 19.44 -27.92 -8.60
C PHE A 644 18.16 -28.64 -9.06
N ALA A 645 18.24 -29.45 -10.12
CA ALA A 645 17.13 -30.30 -10.57
C ALA A 645 16.70 -31.32 -9.50
N HIS A 646 17.67 -31.91 -8.80
CA HIS A 646 17.44 -32.88 -7.74
C HIS A 646 16.73 -32.25 -6.53
N VAL A 647 17.15 -31.04 -6.12
CA VAL A 647 16.48 -30.28 -5.06
C VAL A 647 15.05 -29.94 -5.45
N ALA A 648 14.81 -29.52 -6.70
CA ALA A 648 13.45 -29.26 -7.19
C ALA A 648 12.55 -30.51 -7.12
N LYS A 649 13.10 -31.67 -7.48
CA LYS A 649 12.40 -32.96 -7.42
C LYS A 649 12.13 -33.44 -5.99
N ILE A 650 13.05 -33.21 -5.05
CA ILE A 650 12.87 -33.57 -3.64
C ILE A 650 11.83 -32.68 -2.96
N VAL A 651 11.98 -31.37 -3.09
CA VAL A 651 11.20 -30.40 -2.30
C VAL A 651 9.79 -30.26 -2.84
N ASN A 652 9.63 -30.20 -4.17
CA ASN A 652 8.35 -29.88 -4.79
C ASN A 652 7.72 -31.06 -5.56
N HIS A 653 8.42 -32.19 -5.70
CA HIS A 653 8.02 -33.31 -6.56
C HIS A 653 7.74 -32.87 -8.01
N ILE A 654 8.40 -31.80 -8.46
CA ILE A 654 8.29 -31.24 -9.81
C ILE A 654 9.59 -31.49 -10.55
N GLU A 655 9.48 -32.01 -11.76
CA GLU A 655 10.61 -32.09 -12.70
C GLU A 655 10.67 -30.79 -13.49
N LEU A 656 11.73 -30.02 -13.25
CA LEU A 656 12.02 -28.79 -13.97
C LEU A 656 12.65 -29.13 -15.32
N ASP A 657 12.22 -28.42 -16.36
CA ASP A 657 12.77 -28.58 -17.70
C ASP A 657 14.27 -28.20 -17.74
N SER A 658 15.06 -28.95 -18.53
CA SER A 658 16.52 -28.77 -18.59
C SER A 658 16.90 -27.43 -19.21
N HIS A 659 16.19 -26.98 -20.25
CA HIS A 659 16.43 -25.68 -20.90
C HIS A 659 16.14 -24.53 -19.94
N LEU A 660 15.05 -24.63 -19.17
CA LEU A 660 14.73 -23.66 -18.13
C LEU A 660 15.85 -23.53 -17.08
N ILE A 661 16.41 -24.66 -16.60
CA ILE A 661 17.52 -24.65 -15.65
C ILE A 661 18.75 -23.98 -16.28
N ASP A 662 19.06 -24.28 -17.54
CA ASP A 662 20.17 -23.66 -18.25
C ASP A 662 20.04 -22.14 -18.36
N VAL A 663 18.84 -21.63 -18.61
CA VAL A 663 18.55 -20.19 -18.65
C VAL A 663 18.73 -19.55 -17.27
N VAL A 664 18.24 -20.20 -16.20
CA VAL A 664 18.41 -19.72 -14.82
C VAL A 664 19.88 -19.67 -14.44
N PHE A 665 20.67 -20.71 -14.71
CA PHE A 665 22.10 -20.71 -14.43
C PHE A 665 22.83 -19.61 -15.22
N THR A 666 22.52 -19.47 -16.52
CA THR A 666 23.08 -18.38 -17.34
C THR A 666 22.75 -16.99 -16.77
N LEU A 667 21.58 -16.85 -16.12
CA LEU A 667 21.16 -15.60 -15.51
C LEU A 667 21.93 -15.28 -14.23
N PHE A 668 22.25 -16.27 -13.38
CA PHE A 668 22.84 -16.08 -12.04
C PHE A 668 24.32 -16.51 -11.93
N ASP A 669 24.94 -16.94 -13.02
CA ASP A 669 26.36 -17.30 -13.07
C ASP A 669 27.24 -16.05 -13.35
N GLU A 670 27.73 -15.41 -12.28
CA GLU A 670 28.57 -14.19 -12.31
C GLU A 670 29.93 -14.35 -12.99
N ASN A 671 30.54 -15.52 -12.85
CA ASN A 671 31.91 -15.83 -13.23
C ASN A 671 32.02 -16.80 -14.42
N GLU A 672 30.89 -17.18 -15.02
CA GLU A 672 30.80 -18.12 -16.14
C GLU A 672 31.39 -19.51 -15.80
N ASP A 673 31.33 -19.90 -14.52
CA ASP A 673 31.88 -21.16 -14.02
C ASP A 673 30.88 -22.32 -14.04
N GLN A 674 29.66 -22.09 -14.55
CA GLN A 674 28.53 -23.02 -14.56
C GLN A 674 28.00 -23.39 -13.17
N LEU A 675 28.39 -22.67 -12.12
CA LEU A 675 27.87 -22.82 -10.76
C LEU A 675 26.90 -21.71 -10.42
N LEU A 676 25.95 -22.03 -9.54
CA LEU A 676 24.95 -21.06 -9.09
C LEU A 676 25.49 -20.25 -7.91
N SER A 677 25.47 -18.92 -8.03
CA SER A 677 25.53 -18.01 -6.88
C SER A 677 24.22 -18.12 -6.07
N TYR A 678 24.12 -19.17 -5.25
CA TYR A 678 22.85 -19.53 -4.62
C TYR A 678 22.35 -18.48 -3.63
N VAL A 679 23.25 -17.78 -2.93
CA VAL A 679 22.88 -16.68 -2.01
C VAL A 679 22.18 -15.55 -2.77
N GLU A 680 22.75 -15.14 -3.90
CA GLU A 680 22.17 -14.12 -4.77
C GLU A 680 20.85 -14.60 -5.37
N PHE A 681 20.81 -15.84 -5.87
CA PHE A 681 19.59 -16.47 -6.38
C PHE A 681 18.46 -16.44 -5.35
N ILE A 682 18.69 -16.95 -4.14
CA ILE A 682 17.68 -17.00 -3.07
C ILE A 682 17.21 -15.59 -2.70
N GLN A 683 18.12 -14.62 -2.53
CA GLN A 683 17.75 -13.26 -2.17
C GLN A 683 16.86 -12.61 -3.26
N LEU A 684 17.20 -12.82 -4.53
CA LEU A 684 16.44 -12.28 -5.65
C LEU A 684 15.09 -12.96 -5.80
N MET A 685 15.03 -14.28 -5.61
CA MET A 685 13.79 -15.04 -5.70
C MET A 685 12.83 -14.78 -4.53
N LYS A 686 13.34 -14.53 -3.31
CA LYS A 686 12.52 -14.06 -2.17
C LYS A 686 11.84 -12.73 -2.49
N ASN A 687 12.60 -11.75 -2.99
CA ASN A 687 12.05 -10.46 -3.42
C ASN A 687 10.99 -10.59 -4.55
N ARG A 688 11.21 -11.54 -5.48
CA ARG A 688 10.26 -11.86 -6.54
C ARG A 688 8.95 -12.43 -5.98
N LEU A 689 9.03 -13.42 -5.08
CA LEU A 689 7.86 -14.07 -4.51
C LEU A 689 6.96 -13.05 -3.77
N GLU A 690 7.57 -12.11 -3.07
CA GLU A 690 6.90 -11.02 -2.35
C GLU A 690 6.46 -9.86 -3.26
N ARG A 691 6.80 -9.89 -4.56
CA ARG A 691 6.54 -8.84 -5.56
C ARG A 691 6.99 -7.44 -5.12
N GLY A 692 7.96 -7.36 -4.22
CA GLY A 692 8.42 -6.10 -3.61
C GLY A 692 7.36 -5.36 -2.79
N LEU A 693 6.21 -5.97 -2.48
CA LEU A 693 5.12 -5.34 -1.72
C LEU A 693 5.41 -5.25 -0.22
N GLN A 694 6.28 -6.11 0.31
CA GLN A 694 6.66 -6.11 1.73
C GLN A 694 7.68 -5.03 2.10
N ARG A 695 8.33 -4.39 1.11
CA ARG A 695 9.30 -3.33 1.40
C ARG A 695 8.60 -2.12 2.04
N PRO A 696 9.17 -1.54 3.12
CA PRO A 696 8.58 -0.38 3.77
C PRO A 696 8.51 0.79 2.79
N LYS A 697 7.31 1.36 2.62
CA LYS A 697 7.05 2.53 1.76
C LYS A 697 7.31 3.88 2.45
N ASP A 698 7.65 3.85 3.74
CA ASP A 698 7.94 5.01 4.58
C ASP A 698 9.43 5.26 4.71
N THR A 699 9.81 6.49 5.06
CA THR A 699 11.20 6.92 5.24
C THR A 699 11.94 6.23 6.39
N ALA A 700 11.33 5.25 7.07
CA ALA A 700 11.86 4.45 8.20
C ALA A 700 12.46 5.23 9.38
N PHE A 701 12.64 6.54 9.26
CA PHE A 701 13.31 7.43 10.20
C PHE A 701 12.59 7.46 11.54
N MET A 702 11.26 7.57 11.55
CA MET A 702 10.49 7.54 12.80
C MET A 702 10.59 6.19 13.51
N LYS A 703 10.63 5.08 12.77
CA LYS A 703 10.84 3.73 13.34
C LYS A 703 12.26 3.57 13.88
N LEU A 704 13.26 4.10 13.17
CA LEU A 704 14.65 4.11 13.63
C LEU A 704 14.79 4.94 14.91
N PHE A 705 14.15 6.12 14.97
CA PHE A 705 14.18 6.97 16.14
C PHE A 705 13.47 6.34 17.34
N SER A 706 12.31 5.72 17.14
CA SER A 706 11.59 5.03 18.22
C SER A 706 12.35 3.81 18.73
N THR A 707 12.98 3.04 17.83
CA THR A 707 13.83 1.90 18.21
C THR A 707 15.09 2.38 18.93
N MET A 708 15.75 3.45 18.48
CA MET A 708 16.86 4.06 19.20
C MET A 708 16.46 4.51 20.61
N ILE A 709 15.28 5.13 20.78
CA ILE A 709 14.76 5.49 22.11
C ILE A 709 14.51 4.24 22.98
N THR A 710 13.96 3.18 22.38
CA THR A 710 13.64 1.95 23.10
C THR A 710 14.92 1.24 23.56
N CYS A 711 15.90 1.08 22.66
CA CYS A 711 17.21 0.54 22.99
C CYS A 711 17.93 1.42 24.02
N ALA A 712 17.86 2.75 23.87
CA ALA A 712 18.45 3.67 24.83
C ALA A 712 17.85 3.48 26.23
N LYS A 713 16.51 3.34 26.33
CA LYS A 713 15.83 3.05 27.59
C LYS A 713 16.23 1.70 28.19
N GLU A 714 16.34 0.65 27.37
CA GLU A 714 16.79 -0.68 27.83
C GLU A 714 18.26 -0.71 28.25
N THR A 715 19.12 0.14 27.67
CA THR A 715 20.52 0.27 28.12
C THR A 715 20.71 1.17 29.33
N TYR A 716 19.74 2.04 29.63
CA TYR A 716 19.81 2.99 30.76
C TYR A 716 19.06 2.49 32.01
N LEU A 717 18.14 1.53 31.84
CA LEU A 717 17.55 0.71 32.91
C LEU A 717 18.46 -0.48 33.21
#